data_AF-A0A4U1CSV7-F1
#
_entry.id   AF-A0A4U1CSV7-F1
#
_cell.length_a   1.000
_cell.length_b   1.000
_cell.length_c   1.000
_cell.angle_alpha   90.00
_cell.angle_beta   90.00
_cell.angle_gamma   90.00
#
_symmetry.space_group_name_H-M   'P 1'
#
loop_
_entity.id
_entity.type
_entity.pdbx_description
1 polymer ?
#
loop_
_entity_poly.entity_id
_entity_poly.type
_entity_poly.pdbx_seq_one_letter_code
_entity_poly.pdbx_strand_id
1 'polypeptide(L)'
;MFSKIFLFFLLCAFSFQLNAQQNENAKPWVFWYWVQSGISKKGITADLEAMKANGIGGAYLMTIKGSKSSNPSLYEKPVEQLTPEWWEMVKFAMDEAKRLDLKLGMHVSDGFALAGGPWITPELSMQKVVSSKITINNSNTKIKLPQPETKDDYYKDIAVYAYPSPIGTDQSTQTIIPKITASNGADASGLIRPGNKQNFGSSEPLYIQYEFEKPFTCRTVKIKVSGNNYQAQRLKIEVSNDGKTFRSIGRLEPPRHGWQDTDEDVTHSIVPTTAKFFRFVYDKTGSEPGSEDLDAAKWKPSLKLVNLELFAEAQINQFEGKNGSIWRISKRTTNEQLPSNLCVPLNKMINLTGKLKADGSLDWKAPKGNWTILRIGHTSTGQTNATGGAGAGLECDKFNPTAVKLQFNKWYGEALKHGGPEIASKVLSIFHVDSWECGSQNWSSNFKAEFLKRRGYDLTPYLPIMTGLPVQSASVSESFLYDVRKTISELVVDQFYKTLAALAKEKGVTFTAESIAPTMMSDGLLHYKTVDVPMGEFWLNSPTHDKPNDMLDAISGAHIYGKNIIQAEAFTTVRMDWNESPMNMKTLQDRNYALGINKLSYHVFTHNPWMDRKPGMTLDGVGLYFQRDQTWWKAGKTWIDYATRTQELLQQGKPVVDIAVFTGEELPRRSVLPDRLVSTLPGLFGKEVVEAERKRLANVGEPLRSIPSGVSHSANMADPENWVNPLRGYAYDSFNPDVLSTATVKNKEVVFASGASYKVLVIPGDMKMNPNYQYMSYATVKKLGELVKAGATVIVGEKPLYQIGLQKVSDVEFNGLVNQIWDDNLKSNFIKKIGLGMIAKAPYYSENLNKLGLGKDLDVREKIEETDTPMPSAKNIAYTHRQENEKEIYFISNQENKKRELYLTLRNGKKSVQIYDAVSNTYSRAHRVNNYFSGTSLSLNLYPNQSVFIILDTPEVYSFYSESAEKQLKAAKGEITINTGIDISKSWQVTFNPSYGGPSSPVEFKTLTDWTLNADSAIKYYSGTATYTKTFNFESKNKDKVWIDLGAFSSIAEVKINGIDCGTLWTAPFELEISKALKQGENQIEIQIINTWANRLIGDSKLPVDKRITITTAPFRLGGKPLNPAGLFGPVTLKIEEK
;
A
#
# COMPACT_ATOMS: atom_id res chain seq x y z
N MET A 1 -26.06 49.20 -19.79
CA MET A 1 -24.79 48.88 -19.09
C MET A 1 -24.84 47.57 -18.28
N PHE A 2 -26.01 47.14 -17.77
CA PHE A 2 -26.15 45.93 -16.93
C PHE A 2 -26.07 44.57 -17.64
N SER A 3 -26.36 44.48 -18.94
CA SER A 3 -26.34 43.19 -19.67
C SER A 3 -24.93 42.72 -20.07
N LYS A 4 -23.94 43.63 -20.18
CA LYS A 4 -22.55 43.26 -20.51
C LYS A 4 -21.73 42.82 -19.29
N ILE A 5 -22.09 43.27 -18.08
CA ILE A 5 -21.40 42.88 -16.84
C ILE A 5 -21.84 41.47 -16.38
N PHE A 6 -23.10 41.10 -16.64
CA PHE A 6 -23.61 39.75 -16.31
C PHE A 6 -23.06 38.66 -17.24
N LEU A 7 -22.82 38.98 -18.51
CA LEU A 7 -22.20 38.03 -19.46
C LEU A 7 -20.70 37.82 -19.16
N PHE A 8 -20.01 38.84 -18.64
CA PHE A 8 -18.59 38.73 -18.25
C PHE A 8 -18.42 37.87 -16.98
N PHE A 9 -19.35 37.97 -16.02
CA PHE A 9 -19.34 37.08 -14.84
C PHE A 9 -19.73 35.63 -15.17
N LEU A 10 -20.62 35.38 -16.14
CA LEU A 10 -20.94 34.02 -16.59
C LEU A 10 -19.81 33.39 -17.43
N LEU A 11 -19.07 34.18 -18.22
CA LEU A 11 -17.90 33.69 -18.96
C LEU A 11 -16.68 33.46 -18.06
N CYS A 12 -16.49 34.24 -16.98
CA CYS A 12 -15.44 33.96 -15.99
C CYS A 12 -15.79 32.77 -15.06
N ALA A 13 -17.06 32.43 -14.88
CA ALA A 13 -17.47 31.27 -14.06
C ALA A 13 -17.40 29.92 -14.79
N PHE A 14 -17.32 29.91 -16.13
CA PHE A 14 -17.28 28.68 -16.95
C PHE A 14 -15.92 28.39 -17.58
N SER A 15 -14.86 29.05 -17.12
CA SER A 15 -13.49 28.84 -17.61
C SER A 15 -12.47 28.78 -16.48
N PHE A 16 -12.78 28.11 -15.37
CA PHE A 16 -11.70 27.44 -14.66
C PHE A 16 -11.32 26.22 -15.51
N GLN A 17 -10.45 26.42 -16.48
CA GLN A 17 -9.50 25.36 -16.79
C GLN A 17 -8.86 25.03 -15.45
N LEU A 18 -9.20 23.88 -14.87
CA LEU A 18 -8.40 23.24 -13.83
C LEU A 18 -7.03 23.07 -14.46
N ASN A 19 -6.17 24.08 -14.34
CA ASN A 19 -4.75 23.90 -14.57
C ASN A 19 -4.36 22.73 -13.66
N ALA A 20 -3.95 21.62 -14.27
CA ALA A 20 -3.48 20.46 -13.54
C ALA A 20 -2.49 20.95 -12.48
N GLN A 21 -2.56 20.38 -11.26
CA GLN A 21 -1.63 20.71 -10.19
C GLN A 21 -0.20 20.72 -10.75
N GLN A 22 0.40 21.92 -10.82
CA GLN A 22 1.71 22.11 -11.41
C GLN A 22 2.76 21.75 -10.37
N ASN A 23 3.55 20.72 -10.66
CA ASN A 23 4.73 20.41 -9.87
C ASN A 23 5.84 21.39 -10.23
N GLU A 24 6.52 22.00 -9.25
CA GLU A 24 7.63 22.92 -9.51
C GLU A 24 8.74 22.25 -10.36
N ASN A 25 8.90 20.93 -10.24
CA ASN A 25 9.67 20.10 -11.17
C ASN A 25 9.31 18.61 -11.01
N ALA A 26 9.60 17.81 -12.03
CA ALA A 26 9.35 16.38 -12.02
C ALA A 26 10.47 15.55 -11.38
N LYS A 27 11.41 16.12 -10.61
CA LYS A 27 12.51 15.34 -10.01
C LYS A 27 11.99 14.45 -8.86
N PRO A 28 12.50 13.23 -8.68
CA PRO A 28 12.14 12.41 -7.53
C PRO A 28 12.69 13.01 -6.22
N TRP A 29 12.11 12.56 -5.11
CA TRP A 29 12.46 12.93 -3.74
C TRP A 29 13.03 11.72 -3.00
N VAL A 30 13.46 11.92 -1.76
CA VAL A 30 13.91 10.85 -0.86
C VAL A 30 13.27 11.01 0.52
N PHE A 31 13.06 9.91 1.23
CA PHE A 31 12.98 9.95 2.68
C PHE A 31 14.39 10.06 3.24
N TRP A 32 14.64 11.08 4.08
CA TRP A 32 15.95 11.34 4.67
C TRP A 32 15.91 11.11 6.18
N TYR A 33 16.38 9.93 6.58
CA TYR A 33 16.25 9.45 7.96
C TYR A 33 17.49 9.77 8.79
N TRP A 34 17.27 10.47 9.90
CA TRP A 34 18.26 10.69 10.96
C TRP A 34 18.05 9.64 12.06
N VAL A 35 18.94 8.65 12.11
CA VAL A 35 18.75 7.43 12.91
C VAL A 35 19.52 7.50 14.24
N GLN A 36 18.84 7.17 15.34
CA GLN A 36 19.39 7.06 16.70
C GLN A 36 20.16 8.31 17.16
N SER A 37 19.63 9.50 16.84
CA SER A 37 20.22 10.80 17.20
C SER A 37 21.66 11.01 16.67
N GLY A 38 22.02 10.29 15.60
CA GLY A 38 23.34 10.35 14.98
C GLY A 38 23.45 11.39 13.90
N ILE A 39 23.77 12.64 14.24
CA ILE A 39 23.70 13.77 13.31
C ILE A 39 25.02 14.55 13.29
N SER A 40 25.51 14.94 12.11
CA SER A 40 26.67 15.84 11.98
C SER A 40 26.50 16.85 10.85
N LYS A 41 26.98 18.08 11.05
CA LYS A 41 26.95 19.13 10.01
C LYS A 41 27.68 18.71 8.73
N LYS A 42 28.85 18.06 8.87
CA LYS A 42 29.62 17.56 7.72
C LYS A 42 28.84 16.50 6.93
N GLY A 43 28.16 15.59 7.62
CA GLY A 43 27.30 14.61 6.97
C GLY A 43 26.08 15.26 6.29
N ILE A 44 25.47 16.28 6.91
CA ILE A 44 24.32 17.01 6.34
C ILE A 44 24.71 17.68 5.02
N THR A 45 25.83 18.42 5.01
CA THR A 45 26.35 19.02 3.78
C THR A 45 26.62 17.97 2.72
N ALA A 46 27.32 16.88 3.08
CA ALA A 46 27.65 15.81 2.13
C ALA A 46 26.40 15.11 1.55
N ASP A 47 25.35 14.93 2.36
CA ASP A 47 24.09 14.34 1.92
C ASP A 47 23.35 15.22 0.94
N LEU A 48 23.15 16.50 1.28
CA LEU A 48 22.40 17.42 0.43
C LEU A 48 23.16 17.74 -0.86
N GLU A 49 24.49 17.86 -0.82
CA GLU A 49 25.30 18.00 -2.04
C GLU A 49 25.22 16.76 -2.93
N ALA A 50 25.26 15.56 -2.32
CA ALA A 50 25.08 14.30 -3.04
C ALA A 50 23.69 14.22 -3.70
N MET A 51 22.62 14.59 -2.97
CA MET A 51 21.25 14.67 -3.50
C MET A 51 21.17 15.64 -4.69
N LYS A 52 21.71 16.87 -4.55
CA LYS A 52 21.67 17.87 -5.62
C LYS A 52 22.45 17.42 -6.85
N ALA A 53 23.65 16.88 -6.68
CA ALA A 53 24.50 16.41 -7.78
C ALA A 53 23.82 15.31 -8.61
N ASN A 54 23.03 14.47 -7.97
CA ASN A 54 22.32 13.37 -8.60
C ASN A 54 20.92 13.73 -9.12
N GLY A 55 20.48 14.98 -8.99
CA GLY A 55 19.19 15.43 -9.51
C GLY A 55 17.98 15.13 -8.62
N ILE A 56 18.18 14.86 -7.33
CA ILE A 56 17.08 14.80 -6.35
C ILE A 56 16.50 16.21 -6.17
N GLY A 57 15.16 16.30 -6.13
CA GLY A 57 14.43 17.57 -6.02
C GLY A 57 14.18 18.02 -4.58
N GLY A 58 14.14 17.09 -3.63
CA GLY A 58 13.91 17.38 -2.22
C GLY A 58 13.94 16.15 -1.34
N ALA A 59 13.78 16.35 -0.03
CA ALA A 59 13.85 15.29 0.96
C ALA A 59 12.83 15.48 2.09
N TYR A 60 12.23 14.38 2.56
CA TYR A 60 11.46 14.35 3.79
C TYR A 60 12.42 14.13 4.97
N LEU A 61 12.69 15.17 5.75
CA LEU A 61 13.51 15.07 6.96
C LEU A 61 12.69 14.42 8.06
N MET A 62 13.08 13.22 8.45
CA MET A 62 12.43 12.43 9.50
C MET A 62 13.46 11.84 10.45
N THR A 63 13.17 11.88 11.74
CA THR A 63 14.03 11.33 12.79
C THR A 63 13.47 9.99 13.25
N ILE A 64 14.34 8.99 13.36
CA ILE A 64 13.96 7.64 13.77
C ILE A 64 14.81 7.25 14.95
N LYS A 65 14.16 6.90 16.06
CA LYS A 65 14.77 6.47 17.34
C LYS A 65 15.61 7.56 18.01
N GLY A 66 15.90 7.36 19.30
CA GLY A 66 16.69 8.28 20.12
C GLY A 66 18.06 7.69 20.51
N SER A 67 18.84 8.43 21.29
CA SER A 67 20.16 7.99 21.77
C SER A 67 20.11 6.73 22.64
N LYS A 68 18.95 6.48 23.28
CA LYS A 68 18.69 5.32 24.16
C LYS A 68 18.32 4.04 23.43
N SER A 69 18.17 4.09 22.10
CA SER A 69 17.80 2.91 21.31
C SER A 69 18.95 1.92 21.12
N SER A 70 20.18 2.32 21.44
CA SER A 70 21.36 1.46 21.55
C SER A 70 22.01 1.63 22.92
N ASN A 71 22.52 0.54 23.50
CA ASN A 71 23.25 0.57 24.77
C ASN A 71 24.53 -0.29 24.69
N PRO A 72 25.74 0.31 24.78
CA PRO A 72 25.99 1.75 24.84
C PRO A 72 25.54 2.48 23.56
N SER A 73 25.37 3.80 23.63
CA SER A 73 25.01 4.61 22.45
C SER A 73 26.05 4.45 21.35
N LEU A 74 25.61 4.45 20.08
CA LEU A 74 26.51 4.41 18.92
C LEU A 74 27.36 5.68 18.76
N TYR A 75 27.00 6.76 19.45
CA TYR A 75 27.62 8.08 19.33
C TYR A 75 28.10 8.57 20.68
N GLU A 76 29.30 9.15 20.73
CA GLU A 76 29.82 9.78 21.94
C GLU A 76 29.00 11.02 22.35
N LYS A 77 28.48 11.76 21.36
CA LYS A 77 27.66 12.96 21.53
C LYS A 77 26.41 12.88 20.67
N PRO A 78 25.40 12.09 21.06
CA PRO A 78 24.15 12.01 20.32
C PRO A 78 23.41 13.35 20.38
N VAL A 79 22.75 13.71 19.28
CA VAL A 79 21.97 14.95 19.13
C VAL A 79 20.49 14.61 19.24
N GLU A 80 19.99 14.56 20.47
CA GLU A 80 18.64 14.08 20.79
C GLU A 80 17.55 15.05 20.30
N GLN A 81 16.46 14.52 19.77
CA GLN A 81 15.32 15.29 19.26
C GLN A 81 14.79 16.30 20.29
N LEU A 82 14.26 17.43 19.81
CA LEU A 82 13.73 18.56 20.61
C LEU A 82 14.76 19.34 21.45
N THR A 83 16.02 18.90 21.54
CA THR A 83 17.08 19.69 22.20
C THR A 83 17.47 20.93 21.37
N PRO A 84 18.03 21.98 21.98
CA PRO A 84 18.54 23.13 21.25
C PRO A 84 19.56 22.75 20.17
N GLU A 85 20.43 21.78 20.45
CA GLU A 85 21.45 21.28 19.52
C GLU A 85 20.80 20.59 18.32
N TRP A 86 19.72 19.84 18.53
CA TRP A 86 18.97 19.22 17.44
C TRP A 86 18.28 20.25 16.54
N TRP A 87 17.63 21.26 17.13
CA TRP A 87 17.04 22.35 16.35
C TRP A 87 18.10 23.15 15.56
N GLU A 88 19.33 23.28 16.09
CA GLU A 88 20.45 23.85 15.33
C GLU A 88 20.80 22.99 14.10
N MET A 89 20.80 21.66 14.22
CA MET A 89 21.03 20.76 13.08
C MET A 89 19.90 20.84 12.05
N VAL A 90 18.63 20.89 12.48
CA VAL A 90 17.47 21.07 11.59
C VAL A 90 17.59 22.39 10.83
N LYS A 91 17.89 23.50 11.53
CA LYS A 91 18.11 24.79 10.89
C LYS A 91 19.28 24.75 9.91
N PHE A 92 20.39 24.12 10.27
CA PHE A 92 21.55 23.97 9.39
C PHE A 92 21.20 23.19 8.11
N ALA A 93 20.42 22.12 8.22
CA ALA A 93 19.92 21.37 7.06
C ALA A 93 19.03 22.22 6.15
N MET A 94 18.17 23.08 6.73
CA MET A 94 17.33 24.02 5.98
C MET A 94 18.18 25.08 5.26
N ASP A 95 19.21 25.62 5.91
CA ASP A 95 20.12 26.60 5.30
C ASP A 95 20.93 25.98 4.15
N GLU A 96 21.39 24.74 4.30
CA GLU A 96 22.09 23.99 3.24
C GLU A 96 21.15 23.64 2.08
N ALA A 97 19.92 23.23 2.36
CA ALA A 97 18.91 22.99 1.32
C ALA A 97 18.59 24.29 0.55
N LYS A 98 18.51 25.43 1.24
CA LYS A 98 18.39 26.75 0.60
C LYS A 98 19.58 27.04 -0.31
N ARG A 99 20.81 26.84 0.18
CA ARG A 99 22.05 27.06 -0.60
C ARG A 99 22.07 26.24 -1.89
N LEU A 100 21.53 25.02 -1.83
CA LEU A 100 21.53 24.07 -2.93
C LEU A 100 20.26 24.10 -3.79
N ASP A 101 19.29 24.96 -3.46
CA ASP A 101 17.96 24.97 -4.10
C ASP A 101 17.33 23.57 -4.09
N LEU A 102 17.19 23.02 -2.89
CA LEU A 102 16.45 21.81 -2.56
C LEU A 102 15.26 22.16 -1.68
N LYS A 103 14.18 21.40 -1.81
CA LYS A 103 13.00 21.50 -0.93
C LYS A 103 13.07 20.44 0.17
N LEU A 104 12.46 20.74 1.31
CA LEU A 104 12.30 19.83 2.43
C LEU A 104 10.83 19.65 2.78
N GLY A 105 10.49 18.42 3.16
CA GLY A 105 9.27 18.09 3.88
C GLY A 105 9.62 17.65 5.30
N MET A 106 8.66 17.75 6.21
CA MET A 106 8.75 17.12 7.53
C MET A 106 7.44 16.43 7.86
N HIS A 107 7.57 15.29 8.54
CA HIS A 107 6.45 14.52 9.06
C HIS A 107 5.75 15.26 10.22
N VAL A 108 4.52 14.85 10.56
CA VAL A 108 3.68 15.45 11.62
C VAL A 108 4.15 15.14 13.05
N SER A 109 5.06 14.16 13.23
CA SER A 109 5.68 13.83 14.52
C SER A 109 7.13 13.35 14.37
N ASP A 110 7.82 13.18 15.50
CA ASP A 110 9.03 12.35 15.59
C ASP A 110 8.68 10.88 15.29
N GLY A 111 9.64 10.11 14.80
CA GLY A 111 9.41 8.76 14.28
C GLY A 111 8.74 8.78 12.90
N PHE A 112 8.45 7.58 12.40
CA PHE A 112 7.79 7.41 11.11
C PHE A 112 6.28 7.68 11.15
N ALA A 113 5.63 7.58 12.32
CA ALA A 113 4.19 7.53 12.41
C ALA A 113 3.72 7.59 13.88
N LEU A 114 2.53 8.11 14.18
CA LEU A 114 1.73 8.94 13.28
C LEU A 114 1.65 10.38 13.78
N ALA A 115 0.94 10.66 14.86
CA ALA A 115 0.64 12.01 15.31
C ALA A 115 0.77 12.13 16.83
N GLY A 116 1.86 11.57 17.37
CA GLY A 116 2.15 11.54 18.80
C GLY A 116 3.21 12.54 19.25
N GLY A 117 3.21 12.81 20.55
CA GLY A 117 4.24 13.63 21.19
C GLY A 117 4.08 13.74 22.71
N PRO A 118 5.14 14.14 23.43
CA PRO A 118 5.14 14.19 24.90
C PRO A 118 4.18 15.24 25.50
N TRP A 119 3.66 16.14 24.68
CA TRP A 119 2.64 17.14 25.04
C TRP A 119 1.21 16.61 24.98
N ILE A 120 0.98 15.40 24.45
CA ILE A 120 -0.35 14.77 24.39
C ILE A 120 -0.61 14.05 25.71
N THR A 121 -1.51 14.60 26.50
CA THR A 121 -2.01 13.94 27.73
C THR A 121 -2.98 12.80 27.40
N PRO A 122 -3.25 11.86 28.32
CA PRO A 122 -4.24 10.81 28.13
C PRO A 122 -5.65 11.30 27.77
N GLU A 123 -6.05 12.50 28.21
CA GLU A 123 -7.33 13.13 27.83
C GLU A 123 -7.36 13.61 26.37
N LEU A 124 -6.20 14.03 25.85
CA LEU A 124 -6.02 14.48 24.47
C LEU A 124 -5.56 13.37 23.53
N SER A 125 -5.42 12.14 24.05
CA SER A 125 -5.03 10.95 23.31
C SER A 125 -6.21 10.30 22.60
N MET A 126 -5.97 9.41 21.66
CA MET A 126 -7.00 8.54 21.06
C MET A 126 -7.82 7.83 22.15
N GLN A 127 -9.16 7.82 22.04
CA GLN A 127 -10.06 7.30 23.08
C GLN A 127 -10.79 6.02 22.66
N LYS A 128 -10.93 5.07 23.58
CA LYS A 128 -11.75 3.86 23.42
C LYS A 128 -12.84 3.74 24.48
N VAL A 129 -14.00 3.23 24.09
CA VAL A 129 -15.07 2.83 25.02
C VAL A 129 -14.63 1.60 25.81
N VAL A 130 -14.76 1.67 27.13
CA VAL A 130 -14.50 0.57 28.06
C VAL A 130 -15.71 0.36 28.96
N SER A 131 -15.86 -0.84 29.51
CA SER A 131 -17.00 -1.13 30.37
C SER A 131 -16.66 -2.11 31.49
N SER A 132 -17.50 -2.11 32.51
CA SER A 132 -17.55 -3.14 33.53
C SER A 132 -19.01 -3.45 33.85
N LYS A 133 -19.29 -4.67 34.30
CA LYS A 133 -20.65 -5.08 34.66
C LYS A 133 -20.68 -5.85 35.96
N ILE A 134 -21.81 -5.77 36.66
CA ILE A 134 -22.15 -6.63 37.80
C ILE A 134 -23.58 -7.12 37.67
N THR A 135 -23.87 -8.26 38.29
CA THR A 135 -25.24 -8.79 38.44
C THR A 135 -25.71 -8.58 39.86
N ILE A 136 -26.95 -8.11 40.03
CA ILE A 136 -27.60 -7.86 41.31
C ILE A 136 -29.04 -8.37 41.30
N ASN A 137 -29.67 -8.39 42.47
CA ASN A 137 -31.10 -8.60 42.62
C ASN A 137 -31.71 -7.58 43.60
N ASN A 138 -33.01 -7.69 43.87
CA ASN A 138 -33.74 -6.74 44.72
C ASN A 138 -33.38 -6.79 46.22
N SER A 139 -32.51 -7.71 46.66
CA SER A 139 -31.96 -7.76 48.02
C SER A 139 -30.69 -6.91 48.19
N ASN A 140 -30.03 -6.52 47.10
CA ASN A 140 -28.87 -5.65 47.15
C ASN A 140 -29.30 -4.22 47.55
N THR A 141 -28.90 -3.77 48.74
CA THR A 141 -29.22 -2.43 49.28
C THR A 141 -28.06 -1.44 49.18
N LYS A 142 -26.84 -1.92 48.94
CA LYS A 142 -25.64 -1.12 48.69
C LYS A 142 -24.96 -1.65 47.43
N ILE A 143 -24.88 -0.79 46.41
CA ILE A 143 -24.30 -1.15 45.11
C ILE A 143 -23.06 -0.28 44.93
N LYS A 144 -21.90 -0.91 44.72
CA LYS A 144 -20.66 -0.25 44.31
C LYS A 144 -20.23 -0.86 42.99
N LEU A 145 -20.15 -0.03 41.96
CA LEU A 145 -19.79 -0.50 40.62
C LEU A 145 -18.27 -0.59 40.50
N PRO A 146 -17.73 -1.66 39.90
CA PRO A 146 -16.32 -1.71 39.54
C PRO A 146 -15.98 -0.55 38.59
N GLN A 147 -14.75 -0.06 38.67
CA GLN A 147 -14.24 0.86 37.67
C GLN A 147 -13.82 0.05 36.43
N PRO A 148 -14.25 0.43 35.22
CA PRO A 148 -13.71 -0.13 33.99
C PRO A 148 -12.19 0.06 33.85
N GLU A 149 -11.61 -0.54 32.81
CA GLU A 149 -10.20 -0.35 32.46
C GLU A 149 -9.81 1.13 32.48
N THR A 150 -8.66 1.41 33.10
CA THR A 150 -8.04 2.73 33.17
C THR A 150 -6.65 2.59 32.56
N LYS A 151 -6.35 3.38 31.53
CA LYS A 151 -5.05 3.40 30.87
C LYS A 151 -4.40 4.77 31.08
N ASP A 152 -3.11 4.77 31.37
CA ASP A 152 -2.35 5.99 31.67
C ASP A 152 -3.00 6.84 32.79
N ASP A 153 -3.53 6.16 33.82
CA ASP A 153 -4.25 6.72 34.96
C ASP A 153 -5.46 7.63 34.60
N TYR A 154 -6.02 7.45 33.40
CA TYR A 154 -7.15 8.23 32.90
C TYR A 154 -8.40 7.38 32.65
N TYR A 155 -9.54 7.85 33.15
CA TYR A 155 -10.85 7.25 32.91
C TYR A 155 -11.94 8.31 33.10
N LYS A 156 -12.98 8.29 32.25
CA LYS A 156 -14.21 9.08 32.44
C LYS A 156 -15.44 8.23 32.17
N ASP A 157 -16.44 8.34 33.05
CA ASP A 157 -17.76 7.75 32.85
C ASP A 157 -18.47 8.38 31.64
N ILE A 158 -19.18 7.55 30.86
CA ILE A 158 -20.10 7.98 29.81
C ILE A 158 -21.53 7.79 30.29
N ALA A 159 -21.88 6.57 30.70
CA ALA A 159 -23.23 6.21 31.11
C ALA A 159 -23.29 4.92 31.94
N VAL A 160 -24.33 4.82 32.76
CA VAL A 160 -24.66 3.60 33.53
C VAL A 160 -26.04 3.12 33.13
N TYR A 161 -26.17 1.82 32.86
CA TYR A 161 -27.44 1.18 32.50
C TYR A 161 -27.75 0.03 33.44
N ALA A 162 -29.03 -0.19 33.72
CA ALA A 162 -29.52 -1.45 34.27
C ALA A 162 -30.54 -2.09 33.34
N TYR A 163 -30.48 -3.42 33.23
CA TYR A 163 -31.43 -4.21 32.44
C TYR A 163 -31.62 -5.60 33.04
N PRO A 164 -32.76 -6.28 32.75
CA PRO A 164 -32.96 -7.66 33.18
C PRO A 164 -31.80 -8.52 32.66
N SER A 165 -31.18 -9.30 33.55
CA SER A 165 -30.01 -10.10 33.19
C SER A 165 -30.34 -11.06 32.04
N PRO A 166 -29.59 -11.02 30.92
CA PRO A 166 -29.77 -11.94 29.81
C PRO A 166 -29.66 -13.41 30.23
N ILE A 167 -30.25 -14.29 29.44
CA ILE A 167 -30.11 -15.74 29.63
C ILE A 167 -28.62 -16.11 29.54
N GLY A 168 -28.13 -16.85 30.54
CA GLY A 168 -26.73 -17.30 30.60
C GLY A 168 -25.75 -16.27 31.17
N THR A 169 -26.22 -15.14 31.70
CA THR A 169 -25.38 -14.18 32.44
C THR A 169 -24.58 -14.89 33.53
N ASP A 170 -23.30 -14.53 33.66
CA ASP A 170 -22.31 -15.09 34.60
C ASP A 170 -22.02 -16.60 34.44
N GLN A 171 -22.44 -17.21 33.33
CA GLN A 171 -22.16 -18.61 33.01
C GLN A 171 -21.18 -18.72 31.84
N SER A 172 -19.95 -19.15 32.15
CA SER A 172 -18.91 -19.45 31.16
C SER A 172 -18.08 -20.65 31.61
N THR A 173 -17.10 -21.06 30.83
CA THR A 173 -16.14 -22.10 31.22
C THR A 173 -15.22 -21.70 32.38
N GLN A 174 -15.28 -20.45 32.86
CA GLN A 174 -14.61 -20.02 34.08
C GLN A 174 -15.47 -20.26 35.34
N THR A 175 -16.80 -20.26 35.22
CA THR A 175 -17.73 -20.49 36.34
C THR A 175 -18.32 -21.90 36.35
N ILE A 176 -18.47 -22.51 35.18
CA ILE A 176 -18.85 -23.92 34.97
C ILE A 176 -17.65 -24.61 34.33
N ILE A 177 -16.70 -25.03 35.17
CA ILE A 177 -15.39 -25.52 34.74
C ILE A 177 -15.53 -26.92 34.11
N PRO A 178 -15.23 -27.10 32.81
CA PRO A 178 -15.18 -28.42 32.19
C PRO A 178 -13.82 -29.09 32.41
N LYS A 179 -13.78 -30.40 32.21
CA LYS A 179 -12.53 -31.12 32.00
C LYS A 179 -12.02 -30.83 30.59
N ILE A 180 -10.79 -30.32 30.48
CA ILE A 180 -10.19 -29.95 29.19
C ILE A 180 -9.05 -30.93 28.85
N THR A 181 -9.09 -31.51 27.66
CA THR A 181 -8.04 -32.40 27.14
C THR A 181 -7.66 -32.03 25.71
N ALA A 182 -6.43 -32.33 25.30
CA ALA A 182 -6.00 -32.26 23.91
C ALA A 182 -5.75 -33.67 23.36
N SER A 183 -6.09 -33.89 22.09
CA SER A 183 -5.96 -35.21 21.45
C SER A 183 -4.52 -35.73 21.35
N ASN A 184 -3.53 -34.84 21.49
CA ASN A 184 -2.10 -35.17 21.52
C ASN A 184 -1.53 -35.32 22.95
N GLY A 185 -2.38 -35.25 23.98
CA GLY A 185 -1.97 -35.36 25.38
C GLY A 185 -1.39 -34.08 26.01
N ALA A 186 -1.28 -32.97 25.27
CA ALA A 186 -0.81 -31.71 25.84
C ALA A 186 -1.82 -31.12 26.86
N ASP A 187 -1.31 -30.45 27.90
CA ASP A 187 -2.16 -29.76 28.88
C ASP A 187 -2.79 -28.51 28.26
N ALA A 188 -4.12 -28.55 28.11
CA ALA A 188 -4.94 -27.46 27.60
C ALA A 188 -5.77 -26.78 28.71
N SER A 189 -5.61 -27.18 29.98
CA SER A 189 -6.39 -26.65 31.12
C SER A 189 -6.14 -25.15 31.37
N GLY A 190 -5.03 -24.60 30.87
CA GLY A 190 -4.70 -23.18 30.94
C GLY A 190 -5.63 -22.26 30.14
N LEU A 191 -6.33 -22.78 29.11
CA LEU A 191 -7.10 -21.99 28.15
C LEU A 191 -8.29 -21.23 28.74
N ILE A 192 -8.76 -21.63 29.92
CA ILE A 192 -9.86 -20.99 30.64
C ILE A 192 -9.40 -20.30 31.93
N ARG A 193 -8.09 -20.28 32.23
CA ARG A 193 -7.62 -19.67 33.47
C ARG A 193 -7.65 -18.14 33.35
N PRO A 194 -8.29 -17.42 34.29
CA PRO A 194 -8.24 -15.96 34.32
C PRO A 194 -6.79 -15.46 34.33
N GLY A 195 -6.47 -14.50 33.46
CA GLY A 195 -5.14 -13.92 33.38
C GLY A 195 -4.04 -14.83 32.80
N ASN A 196 -4.39 -15.95 32.14
CA ASN A 196 -3.41 -16.79 31.47
C ASN A 196 -2.57 -15.96 30.46
N LYS A 197 -1.26 -16.23 30.44
CA LYS A 197 -0.31 -15.65 29.48
C LYS A 197 0.46 -16.73 28.70
N GLN A 198 0.26 -18.01 29.04
CA GLN A 198 0.94 -19.12 28.39
C GLN A 198 0.22 -19.52 27.11
N ASN A 199 0.98 -19.75 26.05
CA ASN A 199 0.44 -20.21 24.78
C ASN A 199 0.26 -21.73 24.77
N PHE A 200 -0.94 -22.18 24.44
CA PHE A 200 -1.19 -23.51 23.89
C PHE A 200 -1.05 -23.45 22.37
N GLY A 201 -0.37 -24.42 21.75
CA GLY A 201 -0.19 -24.38 20.29
C GLY A 201 0.21 -25.70 19.68
N SER A 202 0.06 -25.78 18.37
CA SER A 202 0.44 -26.96 17.58
C SER A 202 0.71 -26.62 16.13
N SER A 203 1.64 -27.34 15.52
CA SER A 203 1.80 -27.35 14.06
C SER A 203 1.10 -28.54 13.40
N GLU A 204 0.69 -29.54 14.17
CA GLU A 204 -0.02 -30.74 13.68
C GLU A 204 -1.51 -30.68 14.01
N PRO A 205 -2.37 -31.32 13.20
CA PRO A 205 -3.80 -31.40 13.49
C PRO A 205 -4.08 -31.98 14.87
N LEU A 206 -5.02 -31.39 15.60
CA LEU A 206 -5.49 -31.89 16.89
C LEU A 206 -6.91 -31.41 17.19
N TYR A 207 -7.52 -31.94 18.24
CA TYR A 207 -8.69 -31.32 18.85
C TYR A 207 -8.46 -31.01 20.33
N ILE A 208 -9.06 -29.91 20.79
CA ILE A 208 -9.17 -29.54 22.19
C ILE A 208 -10.60 -29.86 22.63
N GLN A 209 -10.78 -30.76 23.58
CA GLN A 209 -12.08 -31.20 24.07
C GLN A 209 -12.41 -30.57 25.42
N TYR A 210 -13.63 -30.06 25.53
CA TYR A 210 -14.25 -29.54 26.74
C TYR A 210 -15.38 -30.50 27.12
N GLU A 211 -15.24 -31.16 28.26
CA GLU A 211 -16.21 -32.11 28.81
C GLU A 211 -16.89 -31.52 30.04
N PHE A 212 -18.20 -31.34 29.98
CA PHE A 212 -19.02 -30.82 31.07
C PHE A 212 -19.76 -31.96 31.78
N GLU A 213 -19.91 -31.85 33.11
CA GLU A 213 -20.68 -32.82 33.91
C GLU A 213 -22.15 -32.91 33.45
N LYS A 214 -22.75 -31.75 33.16
CA LYS A 214 -24.11 -31.58 32.62
C LYS A 214 -24.03 -30.88 31.27
N PRO A 215 -25.02 -31.08 30.36
CA PRO A 215 -25.04 -30.38 29.09
C PRO A 215 -24.94 -28.86 29.28
N PHE A 216 -24.01 -28.23 28.57
CA PHE A 216 -23.79 -26.79 28.56
C PHE A 216 -24.35 -26.19 27.27
N THR A 217 -25.10 -25.10 27.36
CA THR A 217 -25.55 -24.34 26.19
C THR A 217 -24.56 -23.25 25.86
N CYS A 218 -23.73 -23.48 24.84
CA CYS A 218 -22.79 -22.49 24.32
C CYS A 218 -23.50 -21.59 23.29
N ARG A 219 -23.26 -20.28 23.39
CA ARG A 219 -23.74 -19.26 22.44
C ARG A 219 -22.60 -18.42 21.87
N THR A 220 -21.55 -18.24 22.65
CA THR A 220 -20.40 -17.41 22.28
C THR A 220 -19.09 -18.10 22.62
N VAL A 221 -18.12 -17.99 21.72
CA VAL A 221 -16.74 -18.46 21.88
C VAL A 221 -15.82 -17.26 21.80
N LYS A 222 -15.04 -16.99 22.86
CA LYS A 222 -14.06 -15.90 22.88
C LYS A 222 -12.65 -16.48 22.76
N ILE A 223 -11.87 -15.93 21.84
CA ILE A 223 -10.49 -16.34 21.57
C ILE A 223 -9.55 -15.20 21.91
N LYS A 224 -8.51 -15.52 22.66
CA LYS A 224 -7.36 -14.65 22.91
C LYS A 224 -6.08 -15.30 22.41
N VAL A 225 -5.23 -14.50 21.78
CA VAL A 225 -3.96 -14.92 21.20
C VAL A 225 -2.82 -14.00 21.67
N SER A 226 -1.58 -14.47 21.53
CA SER A 226 -0.38 -13.65 21.75
C SER A 226 0.18 -13.25 20.39
N GLY A 227 0.09 -11.96 20.05
CA GLY A 227 0.31 -11.49 18.67
C GLY A 227 -0.81 -11.96 17.74
N ASN A 228 -0.54 -12.04 16.43
CA ASN A 228 -1.54 -12.46 15.46
C ASN A 228 -1.53 -13.99 15.25
N ASN A 229 -2.70 -14.62 15.15
CA ASN A 229 -2.81 -16.04 14.79
C ASN A 229 -4.07 -16.33 13.98
N TYR A 230 -3.92 -16.50 12.66
CA TYR A 230 -5.01 -16.82 11.75
C TYR A 230 -5.69 -18.15 12.09
N GLN A 231 -4.92 -19.19 12.42
CA GLN A 231 -5.44 -20.54 12.61
C GLN A 231 -6.36 -20.66 13.84
N ALA A 232 -6.09 -19.89 14.90
CA ALA A 232 -6.96 -19.80 16.07
C ALA A 232 -8.40 -19.38 15.69
N GLN A 233 -8.55 -18.51 14.68
CA GLN A 233 -9.86 -17.93 14.32
C GLN A 233 -10.72 -18.80 13.40
N ARG A 234 -10.27 -20.03 13.11
CA ARG A 234 -10.91 -20.95 12.17
C ARG A 234 -10.94 -22.40 12.65
N LEU A 235 -11.02 -22.57 13.97
CA LEU A 235 -11.27 -23.88 14.58
C LEU A 235 -12.61 -24.44 14.09
N LYS A 236 -12.64 -25.71 13.68
CA LYS A 236 -13.89 -26.44 13.44
C LYS A 236 -14.48 -26.85 14.79
N ILE A 237 -15.80 -26.73 14.94
CA ILE A 237 -16.48 -27.10 16.18
C ILE A 237 -17.27 -28.37 15.97
N GLU A 238 -17.01 -29.37 16.81
CA GLU A 238 -17.79 -30.60 16.88
C GLU A 238 -18.37 -30.77 18.28
N VAL A 239 -19.55 -31.37 18.37
CA VAL A 239 -20.25 -31.58 19.65
C VAL A 239 -20.77 -32.99 19.80
N SER A 240 -20.89 -33.43 21.05
CA SER A 240 -21.42 -34.76 21.40
C SER A 240 -22.16 -34.72 22.75
N ASN A 241 -23.10 -35.65 22.93
CA ASN A 241 -23.78 -35.89 24.20
C ASN A 241 -23.27 -37.15 24.90
N ASP A 242 -22.70 -38.10 24.17
CA ASP A 242 -22.24 -39.41 24.66
C ASP A 242 -20.70 -39.53 24.75
N GLY A 243 -19.96 -38.52 24.22
CA GLY A 243 -18.51 -38.50 24.17
C GLY A 243 -17.90 -39.41 23.10
N LYS A 244 -18.74 -40.05 22.27
CA LYS A 244 -18.33 -41.02 21.24
C LYS A 244 -18.71 -40.53 19.84
N THR A 245 -19.97 -40.14 19.66
CA THR A 245 -20.50 -39.70 18.37
C THR A 245 -20.44 -38.17 18.31
N PHE A 246 -19.57 -37.65 17.45
CA PHE A 246 -19.41 -36.22 17.25
C PHE A 246 -20.06 -35.76 15.95
N ARG A 247 -20.80 -34.66 16.02
CA ARG A 247 -21.34 -33.97 14.85
C ARG A 247 -20.72 -32.59 14.72
N SER A 248 -20.37 -32.20 13.51
CA SER A 248 -19.89 -30.84 13.20
C SER A 248 -21.05 -29.84 13.33
N ILE A 249 -20.77 -28.66 13.90
CA ILE A 249 -21.67 -27.49 13.84
C ILE A 249 -21.12 -26.36 12.96
N GLY A 250 -20.00 -26.62 12.27
CA GLY A 250 -19.37 -25.67 11.36
C GLY A 250 -17.95 -25.33 11.78
N ARG A 251 -17.42 -24.27 11.16
CA ARG A 251 -16.08 -23.74 11.41
C ARG A 251 -16.18 -22.25 11.72
N LEU A 252 -15.37 -21.78 12.65
CA LEU A 252 -15.24 -20.35 12.92
C LEU A 252 -14.76 -19.63 11.66
N GLU A 253 -15.31 -18.44 11.40
CA GLU A 253 -14.93 -17.61 10.26
C GLU A 253 -14.01 -16.47 10.74
N PRO A 254 -12.74 -16.43 10.31
CA PRO A 254 -11.84 -15.34 10.66
C PRO A 254 -12.36 -13.99 10.13
N PRO A 255 -12.31 -12.90 10.93
CA PRO A 255 -12.47 -11.56 10.38
C PRO A 255 -11.39 -11.28 9.33
N ARG A 256 -11.71 -10.43 8.35
CA ARG A 256 -10.65 -9.68 7.66
C ARG A 256 -9.99 -8.76 8.67
N HIS A 257 -8.67 -8.64 8.63
CA HIS A 257 -7.89 -7.85 9.58
C HIS A 257 -6.56 -7.41 8.96
N GLY A 258 -6.10 -6.22 9.34
CA GLY A 258 -4.77 -5.72 9.00
C GLY A 258 -3.68 -6.32 9.88
N TRP A 259 -2.46 -5.77 9.79
CA TRP A 259 -1.31 -6.24 10.56
C TRP A 259 -1.39 -5.86 12.05
N GLN A 260 -2.02 -4.74 12.40
CA GLN A 260 -2.17 -4.23 13.78
C GLN A 260 -3.45 -4.77 14.45
N ASP A 261 -3.55 -6.09 14.60
CA ASP A 261 -4.78 -6.78 15.05
C ASP A 261 -4.74 -7.27 16.52
N THR A 262 -3.92 -6.64 17.38
CA THR A 262 -3.64 -7.15 18.73
C THR A 262 -4.33 -6.40 19.88
N ASP A 263 -4.98 -5.28 19.59
CA ASP A 263 -5.59 -4.42 20.62
C ASP A 263 -6.86 -5.02 21.23
N GLU A 264 -7.49 -5.97 20.53
CA GLU A 264 -8.76 -6.60 20.90
C GLU A 264 -8.74 -8.11 20.71
N ASP A 265 -9.41 -8.81 21.63
CA ASP A 265 -9.72 -10.24 21.49
C ASP A 265 -10.73 -10.47 20.33
N VAL A 266 -11.05 -11.73 20.02
CA VAL A 266 -12.06 -12.07 18.98
C VAL A 266 -13.21 -12.86 19.58
N THR A 267 -14.42 -12.30 19.48
CA THR A 267 -15.66 -12.95 19.90
C THR A 267 -16.39 -13.58 18.71
N HIS A 268 -16.67 -14.89 18.76
CA HIS A 268 -17.48 -15.59 17.76
C HIS A 268 -18.84 -15.96 18.34
N SER A 269 -19.93 -15.54 17.70
CA SER A 269 -21.27 -16.05 18.01
C SER A 269 -21.53 -17.33 17.23
N ILE A 270 -22.04 -18.35 17.90
CA ILE A 270 -22.48 -19.60 17.26
C ILE A 270 -24.00 -19.73 17.38
N VAL A 271 -24.59 -20.59 16.55
CA VAL A 271 -25.98 -21.01 16.76
C VAL A 271 -26.05 -21.67 18.15
N PRO A 272 -26.97 -21.26 19.04
CA PRO A 272 -27.06 -21.78 20.40
C PRO A 272 -27.05 -23.31 20.41
N THR A 273 -26.03 -23.89 21.02
CA THR A 273 -25.77 -25.34 20.96
C THR A 273 -25.63 -25.90 22.36
N THR A 274 -26.46 -26.90 22.67
CA THR A 274 -26.42 -27.63 23.96
C THR A 274 -25.75 -28.99 23.75
N ALA A 275 -24.67 -29.25 24.49
CA ALA A 275 -23.96 -30.52 24.46
C ALA A 275 -23.16 -30.78 25.75
N LYS A 276 -22.77 -32.03 26.02
CA LYS A 276 -21.82 -32.36 27.10
C LYS A 276 -20.36 -32.22 26.68
N PHE A 277 -20.08 -32.44 25.40
CA PHE A 277 -18.72 -32.42 24.85
C PHE A 277 -18.65 -31.42 23.71
N PHE A 278 -17.65 -30.54 23.75
CA PHE A 278 -17.29 -29.65 22.64
C PHE A 278 -15.85 -29.92 22.24
N ARG A 279 -15.60 -30.14 20.94
CA ARG A 279 -14.27 -30.25 20.35
C ARG A 279 -13.99 -29.07 19.45
N PHE A 280 -12.83 -28.45 19.65
CA PHE A 280 -12.28 -27.45 18.77
C PHE A 280 -11.13 -28.08 17.99
N VAL A 281 -11.42 -28.38 16.72
CA VAL A 281 -10.52 -29.11 15.83
C VAL A 281 -9.68 -28.09 15.05
N TYR A 282 -8.37 -28.24 15.16
CA TYR A 282 -7.39 -27.52 14.38
C TYR A 282 -6.85 -28.42 13.27
N ASP A 283 -6.85 -27.88 12.06
CA ASP A 283 -6.17 -28.41 10.89
C ASP A 283 -5.89 -27.25 9.91
N LYS A 284 -4.92 -27.44 9.01
CA LYS A 284 -4.48 -26.39 8.07
C LYS A 284 -5.35 -26.32 6.81
N THR A 285 -6.11 -27.36 6.51
CA THR A 285 -6.84 -27.51 5.24
C THR A 285 -7.78 -26.34 5.00
N GLY A 286 -7.77 -25.83 3.77
CA GLY A 286 -8.62 -24.72 3.35
C GLY A 286 -8.21 -23.37 3.95
N SER A 287 -6.96 -23.24 4.43
CA SER A 287 -6.40 -21.94 4.81
C SER A 287 -6.34 -21.02 3.59
N GLU A 288 -7.02 -19.89 3.64
CA GLU A 288 -6.77 -18.80 2.68
C GLU A 288 -5.31 -18.31 2.78
N PRO A 289 -4.62 -18.04 1.66
CA PRO A 289 -3.30 -17.40 1.67
C PRO A 289 -3.33 -15.98 2.26
N GLY A 290 -2.19 -15.53 2.78
CA GLY A 290 -2.05 -14.19 3.34
C GLY A 290 -2.27 -13.06 2.33
N SER A 291 -2.78 -11.94 2.82
CA SER A 291 -2.91 -10.66 2.10
C SER A 291 -3.01 -9.51 3.11
N GLU A 292 -3.01 -8.25 2.67
CA GLU A 292 -3.07 -7.07 3.56
C GLU A 292 -4.31 -7.03 4.46
N ASP A 293 -5.44 -7.61 4.01
CA ASP A 293 -6.70 -7.69 4.77
C ASP A 293 -6.93 -9.07 5.43
N LEU A 294 -5.89 -9.90 5.48
CA LEU A 294 -5.82 -11.13 6.25
C LEU A 294 -4.36 -11.38 6.65
N ASP A 295 -3.75 -10.39 7.31
CA ASP A 295 -2.31 -10.31 7.48
C ASP A 295 -1.73 -11.53 8.24
N ALA A 296 -2.44 -12.01 9.26
CA ALA A 296 -1.99 -13.15 10.05
C ALA A 296 -1.85 -14.44 9.23
N ALA A 297 -2.54 -14.56 8.08
CA ALA A 297 -2.45 -15.70 7.18
C ALA A 297 -1.21 -15.66 6.27
N LYS A 298 -0.43 -14.56 6.28
CA LYS A 298 0.90 -14.52 5.65
C LYS A 298 1.86 -15.49 6.35
N TRP A 299 1.70 -15.69 7.65
CA TRP A 299 2.65 -16.45 8.45
C TRP A 299 2.37 -17.96 8.47
N LYS A 300 3.32 -18.73 9.01
CA LYS A 300 3.24 -20.19 9.12
C LYS A 300 1.86 -20.61 9.69
N PRO A 301 1.15 -21.56 9.06
CA PRO A 301 -0.14 -22.04 9.55
C PRO A 301 0.09 -22.96 10.76
N SER A 302 0.30 -22.36 11.93
CA SER A 302 0.34 -23.04 13.23
C SER A 302 -0.69 -22.43 14.18
N LEU A 303 -1.27 -23.27 15.03
CA LEU A 303 -2.18 -22.83 16.08
C LEU A 303 -1.39 -22.23 17.24
N LYS A 304 -1.83 -21.06 17.71
CA LYS A 304 -1.42 -20.48 18.99
C LYS A 304 -2.63 -19.85 19.68
N LEU A 305 -2.88 -20.22 20.93
CA LEU A 305 -4.01 -19.78 21.75
C LEU A 305 -3.51 -19.42 23.14
N VAL A 306 -3.98 -18.30 23.68
CA VAL A 306 -3.81 -17.93 25.09
C VAL A 306 -5.08 -18.30 25.86
N ASN A 307 -6.26 -17.97 25.32
CA ASN A 307 -7.54 -18.40 25.88
C ASN A 307 -8.50 -18.86 24.79
N LEU A 308 -9.36 -19.81 25.17
CA LEU A 308 -10.51 -20.28 24.40
C LEU A 308 -11.65 -20.49 25.38
N GLU A 309 -12.55 -19.53 25.49
CA GLU A 309 -13.60 -19.50 26.50
C GLU A 309 -14.98 -19.63 25.87
N LEU A 310 -15.85 -20.45 26.47
CA LEU A 310 -17.22 -20.66 26.00
C LEU A 310 -18.18 -19.99 26.98
N PHE A 311 -19.15 -19.25 26.44
CA PHE A 311 -20.15 -18.50 27.20
C PHE A 311 -21.55 -18.99 26.90
N ALA A 312 -22.39 -19.03 27.93
CA ALA A 312 -23.82 -19.23 27.78
C ALA A 312 -24.56 -17.92 27.49
N GLU A 313 -24.03 -16.77 27.89
CA GLU A 313 -24.55 -15.45 27.48
C GLU A 313 -24.30 -15.23 25.98
N ALA A 314 -25.27 -14.64 25.29
CA ALA A 314 -25.14 -14.31 23.86
C ALA A 314 -24.48 -12.95 23.67
N GLN A 315 -23.53 -12.87 22.73
CA GLN A 315 -22.91 -11.62 22.30
C GLN A 315 -22.98 -11.47 20.78
N ILE A 316 -22.91 -10.23 20.31
CA ILE A 316 -22.83 -9.91 18.88
C ILE A 316 -21.53 -10.51 18.30
N ASN A 317 -21.63 -11.18 17.15
CA ASN A 317 -20.48 -11.80 16.49
C ASN A 317 -19.44 -10.73 16.13
N GLN A 318 -18.20 -10.89 16.61
CA GLN A 318 -17.04 -10.03 16.31
C GLN A 318 -17.33 -8.54 16.49
N PHE A 319 -17.98 -8.21 17.60
CA PHE A 319 -18.43 -6.85 17.90
C PHE A 319 -17.27 -5.86 18.07
N GLU A 320 -16.06 -6.33 18.39
CA GLU A 320 -14.86 -5.51 18.56
C GLU A 320 -14.51 -4.78 17.25
N GLY A 321 -14.55 -5.48 16.11
CA GLY A 321 -14.42 -4.85 14.80
C GLY A 321 -15.59 -3.93 14.47
N LYS A 322 -16.80 -4.36 14.85
CA LYS A 322 -18.04 -3.66 14.50
C LYS A 322 -18.28 -2.39 15.31
N ASN A 323 -17.73 -2.27 16.51
CA ASN A 323 -17.76 -1.04 17.30
C ASN A 323 -16.65 -0.06 16.89
N GLY A 324 -15.73 -0.47 16.02
CA GLY A 324 -14.64 0.35 15.49
C GLY A 324 -13.40 0.47 16.38
N SER A 325 -13.27 -0.32 17.46
CA SER A 325 -12.06 -0.32 18.29
C SER A 325 -10.86 -0.96 17.59
N ILE A 326 -11.10 -1.73 16.53
CA ILE A 326 -10.07 -2.36 15.70
C ILE A 326 -10.53 -2.47 14.24
N TRP A 327 -9.60 -2.41 13.29
CA TRP A 327 -9.92 -2.58 11.87
C TRP A 327 -10.19 -4.05 11.57
N ARG A 328 -11.48 -4.42 11.48
CA ARG A 328 -11.92 -5.77 11.09
C ARG A 328 -13.21 -5.74 10.29
N ILE A 329 -13.37 -6.71 9.40
CA ILE A 329 -14.63 -6.92 8.65
C ILE A 329 -15.09 -8.35 8.84
N SER A 330 -16.39 -8.52 9.08
CA SER A 330 -17.01 -9.83 9.25
C SER A 330 -18.46 -9.82 8.82
N LYS A 331 -19.04 -11.02 8.62
CA LYS A 331 -20.46 -11.16 8.36
C LYS A 331 -21.28 -10.63 9.55
N ARG A 332 -22.42 -10.02 9.25
CA ARG A 332 -23.41 -9.61 10.26
C ARG A 332 -23.92 -10.85 11.02
N THR A 333 -24.19 -10.65 12.31
CA THR A 333 -24.78 -11.69 13.16
C THR A 333 -26.15 -12.08 12.62
N THR A 334 -26.40 -13.38 12.44
CA THR A 334 -27.69 -13.88 11.94
C THR A 334 -28.71 -14.02 13.07
N ASN A 335 -30.00 -14.09 12.70
CA ASN A 335 -31.06 -14.39 13.67
C ASN A 335 -30.96 -15.82 14.25
N GLU A 336 -30.27 -16.73 13.59
CA GLU A 336 -30.02 -18.09 14.10
C GLU A 336 -28.95 -18.11 15.20
N GLN A 337 -27.90 -17.30 15.02
CA GLN A 337 -26.87 -17.08 16.04
C GLN A 337 -27.43 -16.28 17.22
N LEU A 338 -28.24 -15.25 16.92
CA LEU A 338 -28.76 -14.32 17.91
C LEU A 338 -30.27 -14.05 17.71
N PRO A 339 -31.13 -14.98 18.15
CA PRO A 339 -32.57 -14.77 18.20
C PRO A 339 -32.98 -13.59 19.10
N SER A 340 -34.08 -12.89 18.76
CA SER A 340 -34.52 -11.69 19.47
C SER A 340 -34.84 -11.92 20.96
N ASN A 341 -35.22 -13.12 21.38
CA ASN A 341 -35.46 -13.44 22.80
C ASN A 341 -34.18 -13.53 23.64
N LEU A 342 -33.01 -13.56 23.01
CA LEU A 342 -31.71 -13.43 23.67
C LEU A 342 -31.22 -11.97 23.73
N CYS A 343 -31.89 -11.06 23.03
CA CYS A 343 -31.58 -9.64 23.02
C CYS A 343 -32.31 -8.93 24.17
N VAL A 344 -31.67 -7.90 24.74
CA VAL A 344 -32.33 -7.06 25.74
C VAL A 344 -33.33 -6.13 25.05
N PRO A 345 -34.63 -6.11 25.41
CA PRO A 345 -35.58 -5.18 24.82
C PRO A 345 -35.21 -3.73 25.15
N LEU A 346 -35.23 -2.85 24.15
CA LEU A 346 -34.80 -1.46 24.32
C LEU A 346 -35.62 -0.73 25.40
N ASN A 347 -36.92 -1.01 25.49
CA ASN A 347 -37.82 -0.45 26.49
C ASN A 347 -37.64 -1.00 27.93
N LYS A 348 -36.73 -1.97 28.12
CA LYS A 348 -36.34 -2.51 29.44
C LYS A 348 -34.98 -2.00 29.92
N MET A 349 -34.32 -1.16 29.13
CA MET A 349 -33.08 -0.49 29.50
C MET A 349 -33.37 0.72 30.39
N ILE A 350 -32.79 0.74 31.59
CA ILE A 350 -32.92 1.85 32.55
C ILE A 350 -31.60 2.62 32.57
N ASN A 351 -31.62 3.90 32.23
CA ASN A 351 -30.45 4.78 32.36
C ASN A 351 -30.31 5.23 33.83
N LEU A 352 -29.21 4.85 34.47
CA LEU A 352 -28.87 5.14 35.86
C LEU A 352 -27.70 6.12 35.98
N THR A 353 -27.30 6.79 34.91
CA THR A 353 -26.13 7.66 34.89
C THR A 353 -26.19 8.73 35.99
N GLY A 354 -27.34 9.39 36.15
CA GLY A 354 -27.55 10.39 37.20
C GLY A 354 -27.66 9.84 38.64
N LYS A 355 -27.55 8.52 38.83
CA LYS A 355 -27.58 7.84 40.13
C LYS A 355 -26.19 7.37 40.59
N LEU A 356 -25.18 7.44 39.72
CA LEU A 356 -23.80 7.10 40.06
C LEU A 356 -23.16 8.25 40.82
N LYS A 357 -22.59 7.98 42.00
CA LYS A 357 -21.81 8.93 42.78
C LYS A 357 -20.33 8.83 42.41
N ALA A 358 -19.57 9.88 42.73
CA ALA A 358 -18.13 9.95 42.45
C ALA A 358 -17.30 8.81 43.10
N ASP A 359 -17.77 8.23 44.20
CA ASP A 359 -17.12 7.10 44.87
C ASP A 359 -17.43 5.73 44.23
N GLY A 360 -18.18 5.73 43.12
CA GLY A 360 -18.65 4.55 42.40
C GLY A 360 -19.87 3.86 43.01
N SER A 361 -20.46 4.41 44.08
CA SER A 361 -21.71 3.90 44.64
C SER A 361 -22.94 4.35 43.84
N LEU A 362 -23.96 3.51 43.80
CA LEU A 362 -25.17 3.73 43.01
C LEU A 362 -26.40 3.87 43.92
N ASP A 363 -27.09 5.00 43.82
CA ASP A 363 -28.36 5.26 44.52
C ASP A 363 -29.55 4.72 43.73
N TRP A 364 -29.70 3.40 43.73
CA TRP A 364 -30.76 2.72 43.01
C TRP A 364 -31.14 1.40 43.70
N LYS A 365 -32.43 1.07 43.68
CA LYS A 365 -32.95 -0.22 44.15
C LYS A 365 -33.50 -1.01 42.95
N ALA A 366 -32.95 -2.20 42.73
CA ALA A 366 -33.39 -3.04 41.63
C ALA A 366 -34.84 -3.52 41.81
N PRO A 367 -35.66 -3.54 40.74
CA PRO A 367 -36.91 -4.27 40.72
C PRO A 367 -36.72 -5.75 40.99
N LYS A 368 -37.82 -6.48 41.26
CA LYS A 368 -37.77 -7.94 41.44
C LYS A 368 -37.15 -8.63 40.21
N GLY A 369 -36.30 -9.63 40.45
CA GLY A 369 -35.56 -10.36 39.42
C GLY A 369 -34.06 -10.08 39.47
N ASN A 370 -33.31 -10.71 38.57
CA ASN A 370 -31.88 -10.47 38.38
C ASN A 370 -31.69 -9.35 37.36
N TRP A 371 -30.82 -8.41 37.70
CA TRP A 371 -30.51 -7.24 36.89
C TRP A 371 -29.00 -7.15 36.70
N THR A 372 -28.59 -6.85 35.48
CA THR A 372 -27.21 -6.51 35.18
C THR A 372 -27.08 -4.99 35.15
N ILE A 373 -26.10 -4.46 35.88
CA ILE A 373 -25.71 -3.05 35.81
C ILE A 373 -24.43 -2.96 34.99
N LEU A 374 -24.47 -2.20 33.90
CA LEU A 374 -23.37 -1.94 32.99
C LEU A 374 -22.90 -0.50 33.16
N ARG A 375 -21.64 -0.32 33.59
CA ARG A 375 -20.96 0.98 33.68
C ARG A 375 -20.04 1.14 32.47
N ILE A 376 -20.34 2.13 31.63
CA ILE A 376 -19.61 2.43 30.40
C ILE A 376 -18.85 3.74 30.60
N GLY A 377 -17.57 3.73 30.25
CA GLY A 377 -16.73 4.93 30.22
C GLY A 377 -15.78 4.91 29.03
N HIS A 378 -14.79 5.78 29.05
CA HIS A 378 -13.69 5.77 28.08
C HIS A 378 -12.34 6.05 28.73
N THR A 379 -11.29 5.62 28.04
CA THR A 379 -9.88 5.82 28.40
C THR A 379 -9.03 6.01 27.13
N SER A 380 -7.77 6.44 27.30
CA SER A 380 -6.75 6.43 26.25
C SER A 380 -6.59 5.02 25.64
N THR A 381 -6.40 4.93 24.32
CA THR A 381 -5.95 3.69 23.66
C THR A 381 -4.51 3.36 24.04
N GLY A 382 -3.74 4.37 24.48
CA GLY A 382 -2.33 4.30 24.87
C GLY A 382 -1.38 3.96 23.73
N GLN A 383 -1.78 4.27 22.49
CA GLN A 383 -0.92 4.21 21.32
C GLN A 383 0.06 5.39 21.34
N THR A 384 1.25 5.18 20.80
CA THR A 384 2.33 6.17 20.77
C THR A 384 3.00 6.17 19.41
N ASN A 385 3.68 7.27 19.05
CA ASN A 385 4.61 7.30 17.92
C ASN A 385 5.90 6.53 18.27
N ALA A 386 5.79 5.20 18.33
CA ALA A 386 6.72 4.31 19.03
C ALA A 386 8.15 4.27 18.46
N THR A 387 8.35 4.75 17.23
CA THR A 387 9.67 4.85 16.60
C THR A 387 10.35 6.20 16.80
N GLY A 388 9.73 7.13 17.52
CA GLY A 388 10.35 8.40 17.91
C GLY A 388 11.49 8.24 18.92
N GLY A 389 12.33 9.27 19.03
CA GLY A 389 13.29 9.46 20.10
C GLY A 389 12.66 10.23 21.26
N ALA A 390 13.31 11.32 21.71
CA ALA A 390 12.75 12.19 22.74
C ALA A 390 11.42 12.89 22.37
N GLY A 391 11.02 12.90 21.09
CA GLY A 391 9.71 13.37 20.65
C GLY A 391 8.60 12.31 20.71
N ALA A 392 8.87 11.11 21.25
CA ALA A 392 7.86 10.08 21.45
C ALA A 392 6.88 10.43 22.59
N GLY A 393 5.60 10.12 22.40
CA GLY A 393 4.54 10.24 23.40
C GLY A 393 3.21 9.71 22.88
N LEU A 394 2.11 10.00 23.58
CA LEU A 394 0.78 9.52 23.19
C LEU A 394 0.34 10.11 21.86
N GLU A 395 -0.36 9.29 21.08
CA GLU A 395 -1.02 9.68 19.83
C GLU A 395 -2.19 10.64 20.07
N CYS A 396 -2.28 11.74 19.32
CA CYS A 396 -3.39 12.69 19.51
C CYS A 396 -4.76 12.08 19.16
N ASP A 397 -5.81 12.50 19.86
CA ASP A 397 -7.21 12.17 19.53
C ASP A 397 -7.56 12.66 18.12
N LYS A 398 -7.79 11.71 17.21
CA LYS A 398 -8.04 11.99 15.79
C LYS A 398 -9.41 12.64 15.57
N PHE A 399 -10.32 12.59 16.54
CA PHE A 399 -11.64 13.22 16.45
C PHE A 399 -11.69 14.60 17.13
N ASN A 400 -10.61 15.02 17.79
CA ASN A 400 -10.54 16.30 18.50
C ASN A 400 -9.63 17.30 17.79
N PRO A 401 -10.18 18.31 17.09
CA PRO A 401 -9.37 19.27 16.33
C PRO A 401 -8.42 20.09 17.21
N THR A 402 -8.70 20.22 18.52
CA THR A 402 -7.79 20.88 19.47
C THR A 402 -6.52 20.07 19.68
N ALA A 403 -6.66 18.75 19.86
CA ALA A 403 -5.52 17.84 20.01
C ALA A 403 -4.67 17.79 18.72
N VAL A 404 -5.34 17.74 17.57
CA VAL A 404 -4.68 17.74 16.24
C VAL A 404 -3.90 19.04 16.02
N LYS A 405 -4.50 20.20 16.32
CA LYS A 405 -3.81 21.50 16.22
C LYS A 405 -2.63 21.60 17.19
N LEU A 406 -2.76 21.07 18.40
CA LEU A 406 -1.66 21.01 19.37
C LEU A 406 -0.48 20.21 18.81
N GLN A 407 -0.74 19.02 18.25
CA GLN A 407 0.29 18.18 17.64
C GLN A 407 1.03 18.91 16.52
N PHE A 408 0.29 19.47 15.55
CA PHE A 408 0.88 20.22 14.43
C PHE A 408 1.78 21.36 14.93
N ASN A 409 1.30 22.15 15.89
CA ASN A 409 2.02 23.32 16.39
C ASN A 409 3.32 22.94 17.11
N LYS A 410 3.32 21.83 17.86
CA LYS A 410 4.43 21.44 18.73
C LYS A 410 5.58 20.71 18.03
N TRP A 411 5.36 20.26 16.80
CA TRP A 411 6.40 19.61 15.99
C TRP A 411 6.68 20.41 14.70
N TYR A 412 5.79 20.31 13.71
CA TYR A 412 5.98 20.98 12.43
C TYR A 412 5.96 22.52 12.55
N GLY A 413 5.07 23.05 13.39
CA GLY A 413 5.00 24.48 13.70
C GLY A 413 6.28 25.03 14.33
N GLU A 414 6.92 24.27 15.24
CA GLU A 414 8.21 24.66 15.81
C GLU A 414 9.34 24.60 14.75
N ALA A 415 9.32 23.62 13.84
CA ALA A 415 10.29 23.56 12.75
C ALA A 415 10.25 24.80 11.85
N LEU A 416 9.03 25.26 11.48
CA LEU A 416 8.86 26.51 10.73
C LEU A 416 9.38 27.74 11.50
N LYS A 417 9.15 27.78 12.81
CA LYS A 417 9.62 28.87 13.68
C LYS A 417 11.14 28.91 13.79
N HIS A 418 11.80 27.76 13.90
CA HIS A 418 13.28 27.67 13.92
C HIS A 418 13.92 28.01 12.57
N GLY A 419 13.26 27.68 11.45
CA GLY A 419 13.71 28.06 10.11
C GLY A 419 13.50 29.55 9.80
N GLY A 420 12.47 30.17 10.37
CA GLY A 420 12.07 31.55 10.08
C GLY A 420 11.25 31.69 8.78
N PRO A 421 10.68 32.89 8.52
CA PRO A 421 9.67 33.07 7.47
C PRO A 421 10.16 32.73 6.05
N GLU A 422 11.42 33.02 5.74
CA GLU A 422 11.96 32.75 4.41
C GLU A 422 12.08 31.24 4.14
N ILE A 423 12.61 30.48 5.10
CA ILE A 423 12.73 29.01 5.01
C ILE A 423 11.35 28.37 4.92
N ALA A 424 10.39 28.83 5.72
CA ALA A 424 9.00 28.36 5.68
C ALA A 424 8.39 28.51 4.28
N SER A 425 8.68 29.61 3.57
CA SER A 425 8.13 29.84 2.22
C SER A 425 8.89 29.16 1.08
N LYS A 426 10.20 28.86 1.25
CA LYS A 426 11.07 28.47 0.14
C LYS A 426 11.66 27.06 0.24
N VAL A 427 11.80 26.52 1.45
CA VAL A 427 12.54 25.27 1.72
C VAL A 427 11.63 24.26 2.39
N LEU A 428 11.15 24.52 3.62
CA LEU A 428 10.24 23.61 4.31
C LEU A 428 8.81 23.79 3.76
N SER A 429 8.59 23.26 2.56
CA SER A 429 7.40 23.52 1.74
C SER A 429 6.40 22.36 1.72
N ILE A 430 6.70 21.25 2.41
CA ILE A 430 5.82 20.09 2.50
C ILE A 430 5.55 19.71 3.96
N PHE A 431 4.28 19.50 4.28
CA PHE A 431 3.81 18.88 5.51
C PHE A 431 3.33 17.46 5.17
N HIS A 432 3.91 16.46 5.83
CA HIS A 432 3.67 15.05 5.51
C HIS A 432 2.98 14.32 6.66
N VAL A 433 2.03 13.44 6.33
CA VAL A 433 1.45 12.44 7.22
C VAL A 433 1.68 11.07 6.60
N ASP A 434 2.44 10.22 7.28
CA ASP A 434 2.81 8.88 6.82
C ASP A 434 1.61 7.90 6.88
N SER A 435 1.85 6.63 6.57
CA SER A 435 0.88 5.55 6.77
C SER A 435 0.53 5.39 8.26
N TRP A 436 -0.62 4.79 8.59
CA TRP A 436 -1.13 4.78 9.97
C TRP A 436 -0.74 3.53 10.76
N GLU A 437 0.03 3.69 11.85
CA GLU A 437 0.43 2.63 12.81
C GLU A 437 -0.13 2.85 14.23
N CYS A 438 -1.22 3.59 14.39
CA CYS A 438 -1.77 3.99 15.70
C CYS A 438 -3.06 3.27 16.13
N GLY A 439 -3.33 2.09 15.56
CA GLY A 439 -4.53 1.30 15.84
C GLY A 439 -5.81 2.03 15.42
N SER A 440 -6.90 1.80 16.16
CA SER A 440 -8.18 2.47 15.94
C SER A 440 -8.72 3.14 17.21
N GLN A 441 -9.67 4.05 17.05
CA GLN A 441 -10.40 4.67 18.15
C GLN A 441 -11.91 4.71 17.85
N ASN A 442 -12.74 4.56 18.89
CA ASN A 442 -14.20 4.54 18.74
C ASN A 442 -14.93 5.53 19.66
N TRP A 443 -14.19 6.43 20.31
CA TRP A 443 -14.78 7.49 21.12
C TRP A 443 -13.99 8.80 21.02
N SER A 444 -14.63 9.88 21.46
CA SER A 444 -14.05 11.18 21.81
C SER A 444 -15.11 11.99 22.56
N SER A 445 -14.71 13.06 23.22
CA SER A 445 -15.62 13.96 23.96
C SER A 445 -16.74 14.55 23.07
N ASN A 446 -16.49 14.75 21.78
CA ASN A 446 -17.46 15.27 20.82
C ASN A 446 -18.25 14.19 20.07
N PHE A 447 -17.95 12.90 20.26
CA PHE A 447 -18.49 11.81 19.43
C PHE A 447 -20.02 11.75 19.48
N LYS A 448 -20.61 11.90 20.67
CA LYS A 448 -22.09 11.90 20.82
C LYS A 448 -22.76 13.02 20.03
N ALA A 449 -22.21 14.24 20.08
CA ALA A 449 -22.77 15.38 19.37
C ALA A 449 -22.64 15.21 17.85
N GLU A 450 -21.48 14.75 17.38
CA GLU A 450 -21.23 14.48 15.97
C GLU A 450 -22.08 13.33 15.43
N PHE A 451 -22.25 12.26 16.20
CA PHE A 451 -23.14 11.15 15.84
C PHE A 451 -24.58 11.64 15.65
N LEU A 452 -25.14 12.38 16.62
CA LEU A 452 -26.51 12.92 16.53
C LEU A 452 -26.67 13.79 15.28
N LYS A 453 -25.71 14.69 15.03
CA LYS A 453 -25.70 15.57 13.86
C LYS A 453 -25.71 14.81 12.54
N ARG A 454 -24.94 13.72 12.44
CA ARG A 454 -24.66 13.03 11.17
C ARG A 454 -25.60 11.85 10.90
N ARG A 455 -26.10 11.21 11.95
CA ARG A 455 -26.97 10.03 11.88
C ARG A 455 -28.44 10.36 12.17
N GLY A 456 -28.71 11.51 12.79
CA GLY A 456 -30.07 12.01 13.01
C GLY A 456 -30.82 11.37 14.18
N TYR A 457 -30.13 10.66 15.08
CA TYR A 457 -30.71 10.10 16.32
C TYR A 457 -29.70 10.06 17.46
N ASP A 458 -30.19 10.02 18.71
CA ASP A 458 -29.33 9.91 19.90
C ASP A 458 -28.82 8.47 20.07
N LEU A 459 -27.51 8.30 20.18
CA LEU A 459 -26.87 7.00 20.41
C LEU A 459 -27.10 6.46 21.82
N THR A 460 -27.44 7.33 22.79
CA THR A 460 -27.47 6.98 24.22
C THR A 460 -28.31 5.73 24.54
N PRO A 461 -29.51 5.50 23.99
CA PRO A 461 -30.26 4.26 24.24
C PRO A 461 -29.57 2.99 23.71
N TYR A 462 -28.69 3.14 22.72
CA TYR A 462 -28.02 2.04 22.00
C TYR A 462 -26.57 1.83 22.46
N LEU A 463 -26.00 2.73 23.26
CA LEU A 463 -24.60 2.68 23.68
C LEU A 463 -24.14 1.31 24.26
N PRO A 464 -24.96 0.57 25.02
CA PRO A 464 -24.60 -0.78 25.49
C PRO A 464 -24.23 -1.77 24.37
N ILE A 465 -24.71 -1.55 23.15
CA ILE A 465 -24.38 -2.38 21.98
C ILE A 465 -22.89 -2.30 21.65
N MET A 466 -22.21 -1.18 21.96
CA MET A 466 -20.76 -1.04 21.76
C MET A 466 -19.94 -2.02 22.62
N THR A 467 -20.51 -2.56 23.71
CA THR A 467 -19.86 -3.55 24.58
C THR A 467 -20.15 -4.99 24.16
N GLY A 468 -20.77 -5.20 22.99
CA GLY A 468 -21.18 -6.50 22.48
C GLY A 468 -22.52 -7.00 23.00
N LEU A 469 -23.24 -6.22 23.82
CA LEU A 469 -24.57 -6.55 24.32
C LEU A 469 -25.59 -6.48 23.17
N PRO A 470 -26.29 -7.57 22.85
CA PRO A 470 -27.35 -7.53 21.85
C PRO A 470 -28.61 -6.84 22.38
N VAL A 471 -29.06 -5.78 21.71
CA VAL A 471 -30.23 -5.00 22.10
C VAL A 471 -31.28 -5.04 20.98
N GLN A 472 -32.54 -5.26 21.36
CA GLN A 472 -33.74 -5.38 20.52
C GLN A 472 -33.72 -6.57 19.53
N SER A 473 -32.73 -6.63 18.64
CA SER A 473 -32.48 -7.72 17.69
C SER A 473 -31.07 -7.63 17.10
N ALA A 474 -30.61 -8.71 16.45
CA ALA A 474 -29.36 -8.71 15.71
C ALA A 474 -29.30 -7.58 14.66
N SER A 475 -30.39 -7.40 13.90
CA SER A 475 -30.47 -6.37 12.85
C SER A 475 -30.35 -4.94 13.40
N VAL A 476 -31.02 -4.63 14.52
CA VAL A 476 -30.93 -3.32 15.17
C VAL A 476 -29.51 -3.07 15.68
N SER A 477 -28.93 -4.05 16.37
CA SER A 477 -27.59 -3.94 16.94
C SER A 477 -26.52 -3.73 15.86
N GLU A 478 -26.53 -4.54 14.80
CA GLU A 478 -25.60 -4.42 13.69
C GLU A 478 -25.77 -3.10 12.91
N SER A 479 -27.01 -2.59 12.81
CA SER A 479 -27.29 -1.32 12.12
C SER A 479 -26.78 -0.12 12.91
N PHE A 480 -26.91 -0.15 14.24
CA PHE A 480 -26.30 0.85 15.11
C PHE A 480 -24.77 0.83 15.02
N LEU A 481 -24.16 -0.36 15.09
CA LEU A 481 -22.71 -0.52 14.98
C LEU A 481 -22.17 -0.04 13.62
N TYR A 482 -22.94 -0.24 12.55
CA TYR A 482 -22.62 0.35 11.25
C TYR A 482 -22.58 1.89 11.30
N ASP A 483 -23.60 2.52 11.90
CA ASP A 483 -23.67 3.98 12.02
C ASP A 483 -22.54 4.54 12.91
N VAL A 484 -22.08 3.77 13.91
CA VAL A 484 -20.87 4.09 14.70
C VAL A 484 -19.64 4.12 13.80
N ARG A 485 -19.38 3.05 13.03
CA ARG A 485 -18.24 3.00 12.09
C ARG A 485 -18.31 4.09 11.04
N LYS A 486 -19.49 4.39 10.51
CA LYS A 486 -19.70 5.49 9.56
C LYS A 486 -19.35 6.85 10.17
N THR A 487 -19.70 7.05 11.43
CA THR A 487 -19.34 8.28 12.16
C THR A 487 -17.82 8.37 12.37
N ILE A 488 -17.16 7.27 12.75
CA ILE A 488 -15.70 7.21 12.88
C ILE A 488 -15.02 7.59 11.56
N SER A 489 -15.38 6.92 10.46
CA SER A 489 -14.82 7.15 9.12
C SER A 489 -14.95 8.62 8.69
N GLU A 490 -16.10 9.25 8.93
CA GLU A 490 -16.32 10.66 8.61
C GLU A 490 -15.54 11.62 9.53
N LEU A 491 -15.37 11.29 10.82
CA LEU A 491 -14.63 12.13 11.77
C LEU A 491 -13.12 12.12 11.53
N VAL A 492 -12.53 11.00 11.11
CA VAL A 492 -11.12 10.96 10.68
C VAL A 492 -10.88 12.03 9.61
N VAL A 493 -11.77 12.15 8.63
CA VAL A 493 -11.60 13.13 7.55
C VAL A 493 -11.95 14.55 8.02
N ASP A 494 -13.09 14.71 8.70
CA ASP A 494 -13.60 16.04 9.04
C ASP A 494 -12.87 16.72 10.20
N GLN A 495 -12.28 15.97 11.12
CA GLN A 495 -11.62 16.50 12.31
C GLN A 495 -10.09 16.42 12.22
N PHE A 496 -9.51 15.30 11.77
CA PHE A 496 -8.06 15.19 11.63
C PHE A 496 -7.59 15.84 10.33
N TYR A 497 -7.96 15.28 9.19
CA TYR A 497 -7.41 15.71 7.90
C TYR A 497 -7.81 17.11 7.49
N LYS A 498 -9.08 17.52 7.67
CA LYS A 498 -9.49 18.91 7.37
C LYS A 498 -8.80 19.94 8.27
N THR A 499 -8.54 19.61 9.53
CA THR A 499 -7.80 20.51 10.44
C THR A 499 -6.36 20.66 9.96
N LEU A 500 -5.70 19.55 9.65
CA LEU A 500 -4.33 19.58 9.12
C LEU A 500 -4.24 20.30 7.78
N ALA A 501 -5.18 20.06 6.85
CA ALA A 501 -5.24 20.75 5.57
C ALA A 501 -5.44 22.28 5.75
N ALA A 502 -6.27 22.70 6.71
CA ALA A 502 -6.44 24.11 7.02
C ALA A 502 -5.15 24.74 7.58
N LEU A 503 -4.43 24.02 8.45
CA LEU A 503 -3.16 24.47 9.01
C LEU A 503 -2.04 24.50 7.96
N ALA A 504 -1.93 23.48 7.12
CA ALA A 504 -0.98 23.45 6.00
C ALA A 504 -1.21 24.62 5.05
N LYS A 505 -2.48 24.88 4.69
CA LYS A 505 -2.87 26.04 3.88
C LYS A 505 -2.55 27.38 4.57
N GLU A 506 -2.78 27.50 5.87
CA GLU A 506 -2.41 28.69 6.65
C GLU A 506 -0.90 28.96 6.58
N LYS A 507 -0.08 27.90 6.56
CA LYS A 507 1.39 27.99 6.45
C LYS A 507 1.90 28.06 5.01
N GLY A 508 1.03 27.92 4.01
CA GLY A 508 1.40 27.95 2.59
C GLY A 508 2.23 26.75 2.14
N VAL A 509 2.05 25.58 2.78
CA VAL A 509 2.81 24.35 2.48
C VAL A 509 1.91 23.30 1.81
N THR A 510 2.51 22.44 0.99
CA THR A 510 1.82 21.31 0.35
C THR A 510 1.54 20.22 1.39
N PHE A 511 0.31 19.72 1.46
CA PHE A 511 -0.03 18.59 2.31
C PHE A 511 0.03 17.26 1.54
N THR A 512 0.96 16.39 1.90
CA THR A 512 1.05 15.01 1.41
C THR A 512 0.57 14.00 2.47
N ALA A 513 -0.07 12.91 2.04
CA ALA A 513 -0.47 11.86 2.97
C ALA A 513 -0.48 10.48 2.32
N GLU A 514 -0.17 9.45 3.13
CA GLU A 514 -0.33 8.04 2.77
C GLU A 514 -1.64 7.44 3.30
N SER A 515 -1.72 6.10 3.36
CA SER A 515 -2.93 5.34 3.65
C SER A 515 -3.27 5.26 5.14
N ILE A 516 -4.58 5.24 5.41
CA ILE A 516 -5.18 5.05 6.74
C ILE A 516 -5.60 3.60 7.03
N ALA A 517 -5.88 2.85 5.97
CA ALA A 517 -6.13 1.42 6.02
C ALA A 517 -4.78 0.67 5.98
N PRO A 518 -4.68 -0.55 6.55
CA PRO A 518 -5.75 -1.34 7.17
C PRO A 518 -5.69 -1.33 8.72
N THR A 519 -5.40 -0.19 9.36
CA THR A 519 -5.22 -0.10 10.82
C THR A 519 -6.31 0.70 11.53
N MET A 520 -6.64 1.90 11.05
CA MET A 520 -7.71 2.74 11.59
C MET A 520 -9.02 2.46 10.89
N MET A 521 -10.13 2.36 11.65
CA MET A 521 -11.48 2.21 11.10
C MET A 521 -11.77 3.29 10.02
N SER A 522 -11.64 2.86 8.75
CA SER A 522 -11.57 3.62 7.49
C SER A 522 -12.72 3.60 6.48
N ASP A 523 -12.95 4.69 5.74
CA ASP A 523 -13.03 4.56 4.27
C ASP A 523 -11.66 4.97 3.71
N GLY A 524 -10.85 4.00 3.26
CA GLY A 524 -9.45 4.19 2.89
C GLY A 524 -9.20 5.19 1.76
N LEU A 525 -10.23 5.57 0.98
CA LEU A 525 -10.11 6.57 -0.08
C LEU A 525 -10.44 7.98 0.40
N LEU A 526 -11.24 8.12 1.46
CA LEU A 526 -11.99 9.35 1.74
C LEU A 526 -11.10 10.53 2.16
N HIS A 527 -9.97 10.28 2.83
CA HIS A 527 -9.08 11.35 3.29
C HIS A 527 -8.34 12.02 2.12
N TYR A 528 -8.08 11.30 1.03
CA TYR A 528 -7.37 11.84 -0.14
C TYR A 528 -8.06 13.04 -0.78
N LYS A 529 -9.36 13.25 -0.53
CA LYS A 529 -10.06 14.46 -0.99
C LYS A 529 -9.52 15.75 -0.37
N THR A 530 -8.93 15.67 0.82
CA THR A 530 -8.50 16.83 1.62
C THR A 530 -7.03 17.19 1.44
N VAL A 531 -6.19 16.26 0.96
CA VAL A 531 -4.75 16.46 0.81
C VAL A 531 -4.43 17.00 -0.58
N ASP A 532 -3.25 17.59 -0.75
CA ASP A 532 -2.80 18.10 -2.06
C ASP A 532 -2.19 16.98 -2.91
N VAL A 533 -1.44 16.06 -2.29
CA VAL A 533 -0.72 14.99 -2.98
C VAL A 533 -0.94 13.66 -2.23
N PRO A 534 -1.80 12.76 -2.76
CA PRO A 534 -1.87 11.37 -2.32
C PRO A 534 -0.55 10.64 -2.52
N MET A 535 -0.22 9.73 -1.61
CA MET A 535 1.03 8.97 -1.65
C MET A 535 0.78 7.48 -1.38
N GLY A 536 1.25 6.61 -2.27
CA GLY A 536 1.20 5.15 -2.11
C GLY A 536 2.54 4.58 -1.63
N GLU A 537 2.68 3.26 -1.56
CA GLU A 537 3.90 2.60 -1.10
C GLU A 537 4.12 1.29 -1.86
N PHE A 538 5.36 1.02 -2.28
CA PHE A 538 5.73 -0.27 -2.88
C PHE A 538 7.09 -0.78 -2.43
N TRP A 539 7.18 -2.09 -2.24
CA TRP A 539 8.36 -2.72 -1.64
C TRP A 539 9.16 -3.53 -2.66
N LEU A 540 10.47 -3.60 -2.43
CA LEU A 540 11.39 -4.47 -3.14
C LEU A 540 11.57 -5.77 -2.36
N ASN A 541 11.38 -6.91 -3.04
CA ASN A 541 11.71 -8.26 -2.53
C ASN A 541 11.13 -8.58 -1.13
N SER A 542 9.99 -7.96 -0.77
CA SER A 542 9.43 -8.02 0.59
C SER A 542 7.92 -8.34 0.57
N PRO A 543 7.50 -9.47 -0.03
CA PRO A 543 6.08 -9.79 -0.26
C PRO A 543 5.21 -9.77 1.01
N THR A 544 5.81 -10.00 2.19
CA THR A 544 5.08 -9.96 3.47
C THR A 544 4.75 -8.55 3.95
N HIS A 545 5.52 -7.55 3.51
CA HIS A 545 5.40 -6.15 3.93
C HIS A 545 4.94 -5.23 2.79
N ASP A 546 4.98 -5.71 1.54
CA ASP A 546 4.46 -4.96 0.39
C ASP A 546 2.98 -4.60 0.56
N LYS A 547 2.61 -3.41 0.09
CA LYS A 547 1.29 -2.79 0.31
C LYS A 547 0.60 -2.41 -1.03
N PRO A 548 0.33 -3.37 -1.94
CA PRO A 548 -0.28 -3.06 -3.23
C PRO A 548 -1.69 -2.45 -3.11
N ASN A 549 -2.42 -2.70 -2.02
CA ASN A 549 -3.73 -2.07 -1.79
C ASN A 549 -3.58 -0.60 -1.34
N ASP A 550 -2.53 -0.26 -0.58
CA ASP A 550 -2.19 1.15 -0.26
C ASP A 550 -1.84 1.93 -1.52
N MET A 551 -1.12 1.30 -2.46
CA MET A 551 -0.85 1.87 -3.78
C MET A 551 -2.14 2.20 -4.55
N LEU A 552 -3.09 1.25 -4.61
CA LEU A 552 -4.37 1.46 -5.29
C LEU A 552 -5.29 2.45 -4.55
N ASP A 553 -5.17 2.55 -3.22
CA ASP A 553 -5.88 3.56 -2.44
C ASP A 553 -5.44 4.97 -2.82
N ALA A 554 -4.13 5.22 -2.88
CA ALA A 554 -3.57 6.52 -3.27
C ALA A 554 -3.91 6.88 -4.71
N ILE A 555 -3.75 5.93 -5.65
CA ILE A 555 -4.03 6.17 -7.08
C ILE A 555 -5.52 6.42 -7.31
N SER A 556 -6.38 5.53 -6.80
CA SER A 556 -7.83 5.69 -6.95
C SER A 556 -8.30 6.97 -6.28
N GLY A 557 -7.84 7.25 -5.06
CA GLY A 557 -8.14 8.48 -4.32
C GLY A 557 -7.73 9.72 -5.10
N ALA A 558 -6.53 9.74 -5.69
CA ALA A 558 -6.07 10.84 -6.52
C ALA A 558 -6.96 11.05 -7.75
N HIS A 559 -7.26 10.00 -8.51
CA HIS A 559 -8.05 10.10 -9.72
C HIS A 559 -9.48 10.58 -9.43
N ILE A 560 -10.19 9.94 -8.49
CA ILE A 560 -11.59 10.29 -8.20
C ILE A 560 -11.73 11.68 -7.58
N TYR A 561 -10.70 12.18 -6.89
CA TYR A 561 -10.68 13.52 -6.28
C TYR A 561 -9.88 14.57 -7.07
N GLY A 562 -9.42 14.25 -8.28
CA GLY A 562 -8.80 15.20 -9.20
C GLY A 562 -7.41 15.70 -8.79
N LYS A 563 -6.62 14.87 -8.11
CA LYS A 563 -5.22 15.14 -7.75
C LYS A 563 -4.32 14.61 -8.87
N ASN A 564 -3.53 15.49 -9.46
CA ASN A 564 -2.72 15.13 -10.63
C ASN A 564 -1.39 14.49 -10.24
N ILE A 565 -0.80 14.94 -9.12
CA ILE A 565 0.47 14.41 -8.62
C ILE A 565 0.16 13.29 -7.62
N ILE A 566 0.75 12.12 -7.87
CA ILE A 566 0.59 10.92 -7.06
C ILE A 566 1.99 10.47 -6.67
N GLN A 567 2.30 10.62 -5.38
CA GLN A 567 3.59 10.21 -4.83
C GLN A 567 3.62 8.71 -4.51
N ALA A 568 4.82 8.17 -4.36
CA ALA A 568 4.99 6.86 -3.75
C ALA A 568 6.27 6.76 -2.92
N GLU A 569 6.15 6.21 -1.72
CA GLU A 569 7.28 5.61 -1.01
C GLU A 569 7.77 4.41 -1.84
N ALA A 570 9.04 4.47 -2.23
CA ALA A 570 9.57 3.62 -3.28
C ALA A 570 10.73 2.74 -2.80
N PHE A 571 10.65 1.44 -3.08
CA PHE A 571 11.70 0.42 -2.88
C PHE A 571 12.01 0.06 -1.43
N THR A 572 11.07 0.28 -0.53
CA THR A 572 11.16 -0.17 0.87
C THR A 572 11.46 -1.67 0.90
N THR A 573 12.45 -2.07 1.70
CA THR A 573 12.95 -3.45 1.68
C THR A 573 13.18 -3.94 3.10
N VAL A 574 12.43 -4.98 3.52
CA VAL A 574 12.47 -5.47 4.91
C VAL A 574 13.84 -6.03 5.30
N ARG A 575 14.57 -6.61 4.34
CA ARG A 575 15.95 -7.08 4.52
C ARG A 575 16.72 -6.96 3.22
N MET A 576 17.81 -6.21 3.28
CA MET A 576 18.70 -5.96 2.16
C MET A 576 19.85 -6.97 2.07
N ASP A 577 20.30 -7.23 0.85
CA ASP A 577 21.44 -8.09 0.54
C ASP A 577 22.65 -7.34 -0.04
N TRP A 578 22.58 -6.00 -0.11
CA TRP A 578 23.62 -5.14 -0.69
C TRP A 578 23.93 -5.47 -2.15
N ASN A 579 23.00 -6.12 -2.85
CA ASN A 579 23.10 -6.53 -4.25
C ASN A 579 22.19 -5.72 -5.18
N GLU A 580 21.51 -4.72 -4.63
CA GLU A 580 20.52 -3.89 -5.30
C GLU A 580 21.23 -2.83 -6.16
N SER A 581 20.77 -2.67 -7.40
CA SER A 581 21.29 -1.70 -8.36
C SER A 581 20.17 -1.21 -9.28
N PRO A 582 20.31 -0.06 -9.96
CA PRO A 582 19.31 0.41 -10.91
C PRO A 582 18.86 -0.66 -11.93
N MET A 583 19.79 -1.53 -12.37
CA MET A 583 19.53 -2.58 -13.34
C MET A 583 18.42 -3.56 -12.89
N ASN A 584 18.43 -4.00 -11.63
CA ASN A 584 17.48 -5.00 -11.12
C ASN A 584 16.24 -4.40 -10.44
N MET A 585 16.16 -3.09 -10.32
CA MET A 585 15.01 -2.38 -9.74
C MET A 585 14.08 -1.76 -10.78
N LYS A 586 14.52 -1.61 -12.03
CA LYS A 586 13.79 -0.89 -13.08
C LYS A 586 12.37 -1.41 -13.32
N THR A 587 12.17 -2.72 -13.42
CA THR A 587 10.84 -3.27 -13.72
C THR A 587 9.84 -3.02 -12.59
N LEU A 588 10.29 -3.02 -11.33
CA LEU A 588 9.47 -2.64 -10.17
C LEU A 588 9.04 -1.18 -10.22
N GLN A 589 9.95 -0.28 -10.60
CA GLN A 589 9.60 1.11 -10.84
C GLN A 589 8.54 1.24 -11.93
N ASP A 590 8.79 0.60 -13.07
CA ASP A 590 7.98 0.75 -14.28
C ASP A 590 6.55 0.24 -14.10
N ARG A 591 6.36 -0.91 -13.43
CA ARG A 591 5.00 -1.41 -13.18
C ARG A 591 4.21 -0.51 -12.24
N ASN A 592 4.85 0.18 -11.30
CA ASN A 592 4.16 1.15 -10.45
C ASN A 592 3.83 2.45 -11.20
N TYR A 593 4.71 2.91 -12.10
CA TYR A 593 4.34 3.97 -13.06
C TYR A 593 3.14 3.59 -13.92
N ALA A 594 3.06 2.33 -14.36
CA ALA A 594 1.91 1.82 -15.08
C ALA A 594 0.62 1.76 -14.25
N LEU A 595 0.71 1.57 -12.91
CA LEU A 595 -0.46 1.67 -12.04
C LEU A 595 -1.01 3.11 -11.98
N GLY A 596 -0.13 4.11 -11.95
CA GLY A 596 -0.55 5.52 -12.01
C GLY A 596 0.31 6.53 -11.24
N ILE A 597 1.31 6.08 -10.47
CA ILE A 597 2.20 7.02 -9.76
C ILE A 597 2.98 7.86 -10.76
N ASN A 598 3.35 9.07 -10.36
CA ASN A 598 4.14 9.96 -11.22
C ASN A 598 5.12 10.84 -10.44
N LYS A 599 5.42 10.51 -9.17
CA LYS A 599 6.43 11.18 -8.35
C LYS A 599 6.99 10.22 -7.29
N LEU A 600 8.23 9.76 -7.45
CA LEU A 600 8.88 8.85 -6.51
C LEU A 600 9.46 9.60 -5.31
N SER A 601 9.38 8.96 -4.15
CA SER A 601 10.12 9.27 -2.93
C SER A 601 10.90 8.02 -2.51
N TYR A 602 12.20 7.97 -2.81
CA TYR A 602 13.01 6.80 -2.52
C TYR A 602 13.10 6.55 -1.00
N HIS A 603 12.67 5.36 -0.57
CA HIS A 603 12.92 4.82 0.76
C HIS A 603 14.16 3.92 0.68
N VAL A 604 15.30 4.27 1.27
CA VAL A 604 15.55 5.45 2.10
C VAL A 604 16.97 5.97 1.95
N PHE A 605 17.12 7.30 1.98
CA PHE A 605 18.40 7.94 2.17
C PHE A 605 18.66 8.05 3.68
N THR A 606 19.49 7.16 4.24
CA THR A 606 19.85 7.27 5.66
C THR A 606 21.01 8.26 5.83
N HIS A 607 20.88 9.21 6.77
CA HIS A 607 21.97 10.11 7.10
C HIS A 607 23.15 9.34 7.70
N ASN A 608 24.30 9.44 7.06
CA ASN A 608 25.55 8.92 7.59
C ASN A 608 26.36 10.08 8.21
N PRO A 609 26.44 10.18 9.55
CA PRO A 609 27.15 11.30 10.21
C PRO A 609 28.68 11.17 10.13
N TRP A 610 29.19 9.99 9.79
CA TRP A 610 30.62 9.70 9.68
C TRP A 610 31.12 9.91 8.26
N MET A 611 32.29 10.54 8.12
CA MET A 611 32.92 10.76 6.81
C MET A 611 33.93 9.65 6.45
N ASP A 612 34.30 8.82 7.41
CA ASP A 612 35.32 7.78 7.37
C ASP A 612 34.74 6.35 7.42
N ARG A 613 33.41 6.20 7.47
CA ARG A 613 32.72 4.89 7.51
C ARG A 613 31.86 4.69 6.27
N LYS A 614 32.09 3.60 5.55
CA LYS A 614 31.33 3.20 4.35
C LYS A 614 30.96 1.71 4.44
N PRO A 615 29.75 1.29 4.05
CA PRO A 615 28.62 2.11 3.58
C PRO A 615 27.96 2.98 4.67
N GLY A 616 28.33 2.81 5.94
CA GLY A 616 27.90 3.69 7.04
C GLY A 616 26.56 3.30 7.66
N MET A 617 25.86 4.31 8.18
CA MET A 617 24.57 4.16 8.87
C MET A 617 23.46 3.66 7.93
N THR A 618 22.57 2.82 8.44
CA THR A 618 21.33 2.36 7.79
C THR A 618 20.19 2.28 8.80
N LEU A 619 18.95 2.08 8.33
CA LEU A 619 17.77 1.84 9.16
C LEU A 619 17.71 0.38 9.66
N ASP A 620 18.65 -0.02 10.53
CA ASP A 620 18.68 -1.34 11.19
C ASP A 620 18.50 -2.56 10.24
N GLY A 621 18.92 -2.44 8.99
CA GLY A 621 18.81 -3.49 7.98
C GLY A 621 17.66 -3.36 6.97
N VAL A 622 16.80 -2.36 7.13
CA VAL A 622 15.73 -1.99 6.19
C VAL A 622 16.30 -1.04 5.13
N GLY A 623 16.02 -1.32 3.86
CA GLY A 623 16.45 -0.52 2.72
C GLY A 623 15.28 0.11 1.96
N LEU A 624 15.47 0.55 0.72
CA LEU A 624 16.69 0.55 -0.08
C LEU A 624 17.80 1.39 0.59
N TYR A 625 19.05 0.95 0.49
CA TYR A 625 20.20 1.73 0.96
C TYR A 625 20.58 2.80 -0.07
N PHE A 626 19.73 3.81 -0.25
CA PHE A 626 19.85 4.83 -1.30
C PHE A 626 20.54 6.09 -0.77
N GLN A 627 21.85 6.01 -0.52
CA GLN A 627 22.62 7.10 0.09
C GLN A 627 23.99 7.32 -0.58
N ARG A 628 24.63 8.45 -0.29
CA ARG A 628 25.88 8.93 -0.92
C ARG A 628 27.05 7.93 -0.93
N ASP A 629 27.05 6.98 0.01
CA ASP A 629 28.11 5.99 0.20
C ASP A 629 27.87 4.68 -0.58
N GLN A 630 26.81 4.59 -1.39
CA GLN A 630 26.66 3.50 -2.36
C GLN A 630 27.79 3.52 -3.39
N THR A 631 28.27 2.33 -3.78
CA THR A 631 29.31 2.19 -4.81
C THR A 631 28.91 2.88 -6.11
N TRP A 632 27.64 2.77 -6.48
CA TRP A 632 27.09 3.28 -7.72
C TRP A 632 26.43 4.66 -7.59
N TRP A 633 26.53 5.37 -6.45
CA TRP A 633 25.81 6.63 -6.24
C TRP A 633 25.98 7.62 -7.40
N LYS A 634 27.22 7.96 -7.77
CA LYS A 634 27.50 8.94 -8.83
C LYS A 634 26.95 8.51 -10.20
N ALA A 635 27.27 7.30 -10.63
CA ALA A 635 26.81 6.76 -11.92
C ALA A 635 25.28 6.53 -11.96
N GLY A 636 24.68 6.32 -10.79
CA GLY A 636 23.23 6.18 -10.59
C GLY A 636 22.43 7.44 -10.92
N LYS A 637 23.07 8.59 -11.16
CA LYS A 637 22.41 9.80 -11.66
C LYS A 637 21.57 9.51 -12.92
N THR A 638 22.04 8.65 -13.82
CA THR A 638 21.31 8.33 -15.06
C THR A 638 19.98 7.59 -14.83
N TRP A 639 19.86 6.85 -13.73
CA TRP A 639 18.60 6.25 -13.29
C TRP A 639 17.62 7.30 -12.75
N ILE A 640 18.14 8.30 -12.03
CA ILE A 640 17.35 9.43 -11.51
C ILE A 640 16.91 10.36 -12.65
N ASP A 641 17.74 10.54 -13.67
CA ASP A 641 17.38 11.28 -14.89
C ASP A 641 16.26 10.54 -15.65
N TYR A 642 16.33 9.21 -15.76
CA TYR A 642 15.24 8.39 -16.29
C TYR A 642 13.94 8.58 -15.50
N ALA A 643 14.02 8.55 -14.17
CA ALA A 643 12.86 8.79 -13.31
C ALA A 643 12.27 10.18 -13.55
N THR A 644 13.11 11.21 -13.63
CA THR A 644 12.68 12.60 -13.88
C THR A 644 11.94 12.71 -15.20
N ARG A 645 12.54 12.28 -16.33
CA ARG A 645 11.92 12.36 -17.67
C ARG A 645 10.62 11.56 -17.76
N THR A 646 10.57 10.39 -17.12
CA THR A 646 9.35 9.57 -17.06
C THR A 646 8.25 10.30 -16.30
N GLN A 647 8.57 10.90 -15.14
CA GLN A 647 7.63 11.67 -14.34
C GLN A 647 7.14 12.94 -15.06
N GLU A 648 7.98 13.61 -15.86
CA GLU A 648 7.57 14.78 -16.67
C GLU A 648 6.44 14.44 -17.63
N LEU A 649 6.50 13.28 -18.29
CA LEU A 649 5.44 12.83 -19.20
C LEU A 649 4.24 12.28 -18.44
N LEU A 650 4.45 11.56 -17.33
CA LEU A 650 3.37 10.97 -16.52
C LEU A 650 2.61 12.00 -15.67
N GLN A 651 3.04 13.26 -15.64
CA GLN A 651 2.32 14.36 -15.00
C GLN A 651 1.51 15.21 -15.99
N GLN A 652 1.67 15.03 -17.31
CA GLN A 652 0.95 15.80 -18.34
C GLN A 652 -0.52 15.38 -18.45
N GLY A 653 -1.41 16.35 -18.63
CA GLY A 653 -2.84 16.09 -18.83
C GLY A 653 -3.49 15.26 -17.72
N LYS A 654 -4.40 14.35 -18.10
CA LYS A 654 -5.15 13.48 -17.18
C LYS A 654 -4.92 12.00 -17.50
N PRO A 655 -4.99 11.09 -16.51
CA PRO A 655 -5.00 9.66 -16.76
C PRO A 655 -6.28 9.24 -17.51
N VAL A 656 -6.16 8.25 -18.40
CA VAL A 656 -7.29 7.66 -19.15
C VAL A 656 -7.67 6.33 -18.51
N VAL A 657 -8.82 6.30 -17.85
CA VAL A 657 -9.31 5.13 -17.11
C VAL A 657 -10.78 4.90 -17.45
N ASP A 658 -11.09 3.79 -18.13
CA ASP A 658 -12.45 3.57 -18.64
C ASP A 658 -13.42 2.95 -17.62
N ILE A 659 -12.90 2.27 -16.59
CA ILE A 659 -13.69 1.47 -15.64
C ILE A 659 -13.58 2.08 -14.24
N ALA A 660 -14.69 2.24 -13.53
CA ALA A 660 -14.70 2.53 -12.10
C ALA A 660 -15.37 1.39 -11.33
N VAL A 661 -14.74 0.92 -10.26
CA VAL A 661 -15.17 -0.22 -9.44
C VAL A 661 -15.66 0.26 -8.07
N PHE A 662 -16.90 -0.03 -7.72
CA PHE A 662 -17.49 0.41 -6.47
C PHE A 662 -16.94 -0.40 -5.30
N THR A 663 -16.46 0.30 -4.27
CA THR A 663 -15.88 -0.29 -3.06
C THR A 663 -16.93 -0.86 -2.09
N GLY A 664 -18.22 -0.61 -2.33
CA GLY A 664 -19.31 -1.03 -1.46
C GLY A 664 -19.63 -0.01 -0.37
N GLU A 665 -20.53 -0.39 0.54
CA GLU A 665 -20.94 0.46 1.67
C GLU A 665 -20.54 -0.11 3.04
N GLU A 666 -19.93 -1.29 3.10
CA GLU A 666 -19.34 -1.81 4.34
C GLU A 666 -18.25 -0.88 4.88
N LEU A 667 -18.01 -0.98 6.19
CA LEU A 667 -16.97 -0.26 6.90
C LEU A 667 -16.23 -1.22 7.87
N PRO A 668 -14.89 -1.25 7.88
CA PRO A 668 -14.01 -0.51 6.97
C PRO A 668 -14.15 -0.94 5.51
N ARG A 669 -13.71 -0.06 4.61
CA ARG A 669 -13.55 -0.33 3.18
C ARG A 669 -12.33 0.38 2.63
N ARG A 670 -11.86 -0.05 1.46
CA ARG A 670 -10.74 0.54 0.71
C ARG A 670 -10.84 0.14 -0.76
N SER A 671 -9.85 0.48 -1.58
CA SER A 671 -9.79 0.06 -2.99
C SER A 671 -9.83 -1.46 -3.15
N VAL A 672 -10.23 -1.90 -4.35
CA VAL A 672 -10.41 -3.31 -4.68
C VAL A 672 -9.23 -3.78 -5.50
N LEU A 673 -8.46 -4.76 -4.98
CA LEU A 673 -7.35 -5.39 -5.70
C LEU A 673 -7.85 -6.21 -6.92
N PRO A 674 -7.04 -6.35 -7.98
CA PRO A 674 -7.42 -7.07 -9.19
C PRO A 674 -7.80 -8.54 -8.95
N ASP A 675 -7.11 -9.23 -8.03
CA ASP A 675 -7.41 -10.64 -7.70
C ASP A 675 -8.83 -10.82 -7.16
N ARG A 676 -9.37 -9.80 -6.49
CA ARG A 676 -10.75 -9.79 -5.95
C ARG A 676 -11.81 -9.59 -7.02
N LEU A 677 -11.44 -9.16 -8.22
CA LEU A 677 -12.36 -8.92 -9.34
C LEU A 677 -12.43 -10.08 -10.33
N VAL A 678 -11.61 -11.13 -10.16
CA VAL A 678 -11.58 -12.28 -11.08
C VAL A 678 -12.93 -13.00 -11.13
N SER A 679 -13.64 -13.12 -10.00
CA SER A 679 -14.99 -13.70 -9.96
C SER A 679 -16.06 -12.79 -10.58
N THR A 680 -15.88 -11.46 -10.51
CA THR A 680 -16.81 -10.47 -11.05
C THR A 680 -16.65 -10.28 -12.56
N LEU A 681 -15.41 -10.25 -13.05
CA LEU A 681 -15.06 -9.93 -14.45
C LEU A 681 -14.22 -11.04 -15.13
N PRO A 682 -14.56 -12.33 -14.98
CA PRO A 682 -13.70 -13.44 -15.41
C PRO A 682 -13.35 -13.40 -16.91
N GLY A 683 -14.23 -12.86 -17.74
CA GLY A 683 -13.98 -12.68 -19.17
C GLY A 683 -12.84 -11.71 -19.45
N LEU A 684 -12.74 -10.59 -18.70
CA LEU A 684 -11.70 -9.58 -18.94
C LEU A 684 -10.32 -10.07 -18.49
N PHE A 685 -10.22 -10.81 -17.38
CA PHE A 685 -8.97 -11.44 -16.93
C PHE A 685 -8.54 -12.60 -17.83
N GLY A 686 -9.51 -13.36 -18.37
CA GLY A 686 -9.26 -14.51 -19.23
C GLY A 686 -9.09 -15.82 -18.45
N LYS A 687 -9.32 -16.94 -19.17
CA LYS A 687 -9.45 -18.28 -18.57
C LYS A 687 -8.21 -18.74 -17.81
N GLU A 688 -7.02 -18.39 -18.29
CA GLU A 688 -5.76 -18.78 -17.64
C GLU A 688 -5.59 -18.14 -16.26
N VAL A 689 -5.89 -16.85 -16.14
CA VAL A 689 -5.84 -16.14 -14.85
C VAL A 689 -6.90 -16.70 -13.91
N VAL A 690 -8.13 -16.93 -14.39
CA VAL A 690 -9.23 -17.52 -13.58
C VAL A 690 -8.82 -18.88 -13.01
N GLU A 691 -8.21 -19.74 -13.81
CA GLU A 691 -7.76 -21.07 -13.37
C GLU A 691 -6.55 -20.99 -12.43
N ALA A 692 -5.60 -20.09 -12.69
CA ALA A 692 -4.47 -19.85 -11.80
C ALA A 692 -4.93 -19.34 -10.42
N GLU A 693 -5.89 -18.43 -10.40
CA GLU A 693 -6.50 -17.91 -9.17
C GLU A 693 -7.18 -19.03 -8.38
N ARG A 694 -8.01 -19.83 -9.05
CA ARG A 694 -8.69 -20.98 -8.44
C ARG A 694 -7.71 -21.94 -7.76
N LYS A 695 -6.56 -22.22 -8.39
CA LYS A 695 -5.49 -23.05 -7.81
C LYS A 695 -4.80 -22.37 -6.63
N ARG A 696 -4.48 -21.07 -6.75
CA ARG A 696 -3.82 -20.29 -5.69
C ARG A 696 -4.68 -20.24 -4.42
N LEU A 697 -5.97 -19.91 -4.55
CA LEU A 697 -6.91 -19.84 -3.42
C LEU A 697 -7.29 -21.20 -2.83
N ALA A 698 -7.25 -22.27 -3.62
CA ALA A 698 -7.39 -23.63 -3.08
C ALA A 698 -6.27 -23.95 -2.07
N ASN A 699 -5.09 -23.34 -2.25
CA ASN A 699 -3.95 -23.37 -1.33
C ASN A 699 -3.58 -24.76 -0.81
N VAL A 700 -3.68 -25.78 -1.68
CA VAL A 700 -3.50 -27.19 -1.31
C VAL A 700 -2.09 -27.41 -0.75
N GLY A 701 -2.02 -27.95 0.47
CA GLY A 701 -0.77 -28.22 1.17
C GLY A 701 -0.14 -27.01 1.86
N GLU A 702 -0.80 -25.84 1.82
CA GLU A 702 -0.41 -24.59 2.47
C GLU A 702 1.10 -24.28 2.37
N PRO A 703 1.66 -24.25 1.13
CA PRO A 703 3.10 -24.17 0.92
C PRO A 703 3.69 -22.88 1.52
N LEU A 704 4.95 -22.98 1.95
CA LEU A 704 5.73 -21.85 2.45
C LEU A 704 6.88 -21.53 1.50
N ARG A 705 7.22 -20.24 1.42
CA ARG A 705 8.45 -19.74 0.77
C ARG A 705 9.22 -18.83 1.73
N SER A 706 10.46 -18.49 1.39
CA SER A 706 11.34 -17.65 2.21
C SER A 706 11.94 -16.54 1.35
N ILE A 707 11.26 -15.39 1.33
CA ILE A 707 11.63 -14.21 0.53
C ILE A 707 11.33 -12.94 1.38
N PRO A 708 12.33 -12.09 1.66
CA PRO A 708 13.76 -12.34 1.45
C PRO A 708 14.26 -13.44 2.41
N SER A 709 15.55 -13.78 2.33
CA SER A 709 16.11 -14.85 3.16
C SER A 709 15.82 -14.65 4.67
N GLY A 710 15.28 -15.71 5.28
CA GLY A 710 14.91 -15.74 6.69
C GLY A 710 13.56 -15.09 7.02
N VAL A 711 12.70 -14.84 6.01
CA VAL A 711 11.31 -14.40 6.18
C VAL A 711 10.38 -15.45 5.56
N SER A 712 10.01 -16.45 6.37
CA SER A 712 9.15 -17.55 5.92
C SER A 712 7.67 -17.19 6.00
N HIS A 713 6.95 -17.38 4.89
CA HIS A 713 5.55 -16.98 4.75
C HIS A 713 4.81 -17.86 3.71
N SER A 714 3.50 -17.70 3.60
CA SER A 714 2.63 -18.39 2.65
C SER A 714 3.10 -18.15 1.21
N ALA A 715 3.36 -19.23 0.47
CA ALA A 715 3.87 -19.12 -0.89
C ALA A 715 2.80 -18.67 -1.91
N ASN A 716 1.53 -18.91 -1.60
CA ASN A 716 0.39 -18.60 -2.46
C ASN A 716 -0.22 -17.20 -2.19
N MET A 717 0.51 -16.31 -1.53
CA MET A 717 0.12 -14.88 -1.48
C MET A 717 0.00 -14.33 -2.90
N ALA A 718 -0.87 -13.34 -3.11
CA ALA A 718 -0.93 -12.66 -4.40
C ALA A 718 0.31 -11.76 -4.55
N ASP A 719 1.13 -12.02 -5.58
CA ASP A 719 2.30 -11.20 -5.88
C ASP A 719 1.96 -10.13 -6.93
N PRO A 720 2.17 -8.83 -6.66
CA PRO A 720 1.82 -7.75 -7.59
C PRO A 720 2.48 -7.86 -8.97
N GLU A 721 3.66 -8.47 -9.06
CA GLU A 721 4.35 -8.71 -10.34
C GLU A 721 3.55 -9.61 -11.31
N ASN A 722 2.66 -10.46 -10.79
CA ASN A 722 1.79 -11.33 -11.59
C ASN A 722 0.49 -10.63 -12.06
N TRP A 723 0.27 -9.38 -11.66
CA TRP A 723 -0.94 -8.61 -11.95
C TRP A 723 -0.70 -7.42 -12.88
N VAL A 724 0.32 -7.50 -13.73
CA VAL A 724 0.63 -6.49 -14.75
C VAL A 724 -0.41 -6.53 -15.88
N ASN A 725 -1.06 -5.40 -16.19
CA ASN A 725 -2.12 -5.28 -17.19
C ASN A 725 -3.22 -6.36 -17.04
N PRO A 726 -3.87 -6.46 -15.87
CA PRO A 726 -4.66 -7.63 -15.52
C PRO A 726 -6.00 -7.70 -16.27
N LEU A 727 -6.51 -6.55 -16.75
CA LEU A 727 -7.73 -6.47 -17.57
C LEU A 727 -7.44 -6.49 -19.08
N ARG A 728 -6.20 -6.79 -19.48
CA ARG A 728 -5.76 -7.01 -20.88
C ARG A 728 -6.14 -5.87 -21.84
N GLY A 729 -5.84 -4.62 -21.45
CA GLY A 729 -6.07 -3.43 -22.28
C GLY A 729 -7.12 -2.45 -21.77
N TYR A 730 -7.58 -2.60 -20.53
CA TYR A 730 -8.36 -1.60 -19.80
C TYR A 730 -7.65 -1.25 -18.49
N ALA A 731 -7.85 -0.03 -18.01
CA ALA A 731 -7.49 0.41 -16.66
C ALA A 731 -8.75 0.60 -15.81
N TYR A 732 -8.62 0.54 -14.50
CA TYR A 732 -9.72 0.83 -13.57
C TYR A 732 -9.26 1.62 -12.35
N ASP A 733 -10.17 2.41 -11.79
CA ASP A 733 -10.07 3.00 -10.47
C ASP A 733 -11.10 2.38 -9.52
N SER A 734 -10.82 2.37 -8.23
CA SER A 734 -11.86 2.15 -7.22
C SER A 734 -12.58 3.47 -6.90
N PHE A 735 -13.88 3.41 -6.61
CA PHE A 735 -14.65 4.58 -6.18
C PHE A 735 -15.55 4.29 -4.97
N ASN A 736 -15.75 5.30 -4.13
CA ASN A 736 -16.50 5.20 -2.89
C ASN A 736 -17.89 5.87 -3.01
N PRO A 737 -18.77 5.71 -1.99
CA PRO A 737 -20.09 6.36 -1.99
C PRO A 737 -20.04 7.90 -2.05
N ASP A 738 -18.97 8.52 -1.55
CA ASP A 738 -18.80 9.98 -1.52
C ASP A 738 -18.81 10.58 -2.93
N VAL A 739 -17.96 10.09 -3.84
CA VAL A 739 -17.95 10.59 -5.24
C VAL A 739 -19.17 10.14 -6.05
N LEU A 740 -19.73 8.97 -5.76
CA LEU A 740 -20.95 8.48 -6.42
C LEU A 740 -22.13 9.43 -6.17
N SER A 741 -22.29 9.93 -4.94
CA SER A 741 -23.42 10.77 -4.53
C SER A 741 -23.59 12.03 -5.40
N THR A 742 -22.49 12.55 -5.93
CA THR A 742 -22.47 13.77 -6.77
C THR A 742 -22.24 13.49 -8.26
N ALA A 743 -22.05 12.23 -8.66
CA ALA A 743 -21.77 11.86 -10.04
C ALA A 743 -22.88 12.28 -11.01
N THR A 744 -22.53 12.55 -12.27
CA THR A 744 -23.46 12.89 -13.35
C THR A 744 -23.12 12.09 -14.62
N VAL A 745 -23.99 12.12 -15.63
CA VAL A 745 -23.69 11.52 -16.93
C VAL A 745 -23.47 12.61 -17.97
N LYS A 746 -22.35 12.55 -18.71
CA LYS A 746 -22.06 13.40 -19.86
C LYS A 746 -21.51 12.54 -20.99
N ASN A 747 -22.05 12.67 -22.20
CA ASN A 747 -21.63 11.88 -23.37
C ASN A 747 -21.59 10.35 -23.13
N LYS A 748 -22.56 9.83 -22.36
CA LYS A 748 -22.65 8.42 -21.89
C LYS A 748 -21.57 7.96 -20.91
N GLU A 749 -20.73 8.88 -20.42
CA GLU A 749 -19.74 8.61 -19.39
C GLU A 749 -20.24 9.13 -18.03
N VAL A 750 -19.89 8.43 -16.96
CA VAL A 750 -20.11 8.87 -15.59
C VAL A 750 -18.98 9.80 -15.19
N VAL A 751 -19.32 11.05 -14.90
CA VAL A 751 -18.39 12.12 -14.53
C VAL A 751 -18.54 12.45 -13.05
N PHE A 752 -17.45 12.34 -12.31
CA PHE A 752 -17.37 12.77 -10.90
C PHE A 752 -17.13 14.28 -10.79
N ALA A 753 -17.33 14.84 -9.60
CA ALA A 753 -17.19 16.28 -9.36
C ALA A 753 -15.77 16.81 -9.67
N SER A 754 -14.74 15.96 -9.57
CA SER A 754 -13.35 16.25 -9.96
C SER A 754 -13.14 16.39 -11.48
N GLY A 755 -14.10 15.92 -12.28
CA GLY A 755 -13.95 15.78 -13.73
C GLY A 755 -13.32 14.47 -14.19
N ALA A 756 -13.04 13.52 -13.27
CA ALA A 756 -12.76 12.14 -13.63
C ALA A 756 -13.99 11.54 -14.36
N SER A 757 -13.76 10.79 -15.44
CA SER A 757 -14.80 10.31 -16.33
C SER A 757 -14.60 8.83 -16.63
N TYR A 758 -15.67 8.04 -16.54
CA TYR A 758 -15.64 6.59 -16.68
C TYR A 758 -16.75 6.11 -17.61
N LYS A 759 -16.44 5.15 -18.47
CA LYS A 759 -17.40 4.58 -19.43
C LYS A 759 -18.21 3.43 -18.84
N VAL A 760 -17.65 2.71 -17.88
CA VAL A 760 -18.31 1.58 -17.21
C VAL A 760 -18.15 1.69 -15.70
N LEU A 761 -19.26 1.61 -14.97
CA LEU A 761 -19.24 1.36 -13.53
C LEU A 761 -19.38 -0.14 -13.27
N VAL A 762 -18.63 -0.67 -12.31
CA VAL A 762 -18.75 -2.06 -11.84
C VAL A 762 -19.17 -2.04 -10.38
N ILE A 763 -20.26 -2.74 -10.05
CA ILE A 763 -20.76 -2.95 -8.70
C ILE A 763 -20.55 -4.43 -8.36
N PRO A 764 -19.42 -4.83 -7.74
CA PRO A 764 -18.99 -6.24 -7.73
C PRO A 764 -19.93 -7.22 -7.03
N GLY A 765 -20.65 -6.77 -5.99
CA GLY A 765 -21.47 -7.63 -5.15
C GLY A 765 -20.64 -8.31 -4.04
N ASP A 766 -20.71 -9.63 -3.95
CA ASP A 766 -20.02 -10.43 -2.93
C ASP A 766 -18.49 -10.35 -3.07
N MET A 767 -17.83 -9.81 -2.04
CA MET A 767 -16.37 -9.72 -1.96
C MET A 767 -15.92 -10.01 -0.53
N LYS A 768 -14.67 -10.47 -0.36
CA LYS A 768 -14.06 -10.70 0.96
C LYS A 768 -14.09 -9.46 1.86
N MET A 769 -13.92 -8.27 1.27
CA MET A 769 -13.99 -6.96 1.94
C MET A 769 -15.40 -6.36 1.98
N ASN A 770 -16.37 -6.97 1.32
CA ASN A 770 -17.78 -6.58 1.34
C ASN A 770 -18.69 -7.82 1.53
N PRO A 771 -18.51 -8.60 2.62
CA PRO A 771 -19.24 -9.85 2.82
C PRO A 771 -20.73 -9.63 3.12
N ASN A 772 -21.13 -8.38 3.37
CA ASN A 772 -22.50 -7.96 3.66
C ASN A 772 -23.11 -7.18 2.48
N TYR A 773 -22.73 -7.52 1.24
CA TYR A 773 -23.18 -6.87 0.00
C TYR A 773 -24.71 -6.76 -0.16
N GLN A 774 -25.47 -7.58 0.57
CA GLN A 774 -26.93 -7.52 0.59
C GLN A 774 -27.44 -6.22 1.23
N TYR A 775 -26.59 -5.46 1.93
CA TYR A 775 -26.94 -4.20 2.56
C TYR A 775 -26.43 -3.02 1.73
N MET A 776 -27.34 -2.16 1.29
CA MET A 776 -27.02 -0.95 0.53
C MET A 776 -27.95 0.19 0.95
N SER A 777 -27.47 1.44 0.96
CA SER A 777 -28.33 2.57 1.29
C SER A 777 -29.30 2.88 0.15
N TYR A 778 -30.49 3.36 0.51
CA TYR A 778 -31.44 3.88 -0.47
C TYR A 778 -30.84 4.98 -1.36
N ALA A 779 -30.00 5.86 -0.78
CA ALA A 779 -29.34 6.94 -1.51
C ALA A 779 -28.44 6.43 -2.64
N THR A 780 -27.64 5.38 -2.39
CA THR A 780 -26.78 4.77 -3.42
C THR A 780 -27.59 4.11 -4.52
N VAL A 781 -28.59 3.29 -4.17
CA VAL A 781 -29.45 2.64 -5.19
C VAL A 781 -30.15 3.70 -6.04
N LYS A 782 -30.64 4.77 -5.42
CA LYS A 782 -31.31 5.88 -6.11
C LYS A 782 -30.37 6.55 -7.09
N LYS A 783 -29.17 6.89 -6.64
CA LYS A 783 -28.18 7.55 -7.46
C LYS A 783 -27.73 6.69 -8.64
N LEU A 784 -27.51 5.39 -8.42
CA LEU A 784 -27.21 4.45 -9.51
C LEU A 784 -28.35 4.39 -10.54
N GLY A 785 -29.60 4.34 -10.08
CA GLY A 785 -30.77 4.34 -10.97
C GLY A 785 -30.90 5.61 -11.81
N GLU A 786 -30.60 6.77 -11.21
CA GLU A 786 -30.55 8.06 -11.92
C GLU A 786 -29.46 8.07 -12.99
N LEU A 787 -28.25 7.62 -12.67
CA LEU A 787 -27.13 7.55 -13.62
C LEU A 787 -27.43 6.61 -14.79
N VAL A 788 -27.96 5.41 -14.52
CA VAL A 788 -28.33 4.47 -15.59
C VAL A 788 -29.37 5.09 -16.51
N LYS A 789 -30.46 5.67 -15.97
CA LYS A 789 -31.49 6.32 -16.79
C LYS A 789 -30.92 7.45 -17.66
N ALA A 790 -29.92 8.18 -17.15
CA ALA A 790 -29.25 9.28 -17.84
C ALA A 790 -28.22 8.84 -18.89
N GLY A 791 -27.86 7.55 -18.97
CA GLY A 791 -26.96 7.03 -20.01
C GLY A 791 -25.76 6.20 -19.52
N ALA A 792 -25.60 5.99 -18.21
CA ALA A 792 -24.49 5.23 -17.69
C ALA A 792 -24.57 3.75 -18.08
N THR A 793 -23.40 3.14 -18.31
CA THR A 793 -23.26 1.68 -18.44
C THR A 793 -22.76 1.10 -17.14
N VAL A 794 -23.47 0.10 -16.60
CA VAL A 794 -23.17 -0.50 -15.30
C VAL A 794 -23.13 -2.02 -15.37
N ILE A 795 -22.08 -2.63 -14.84
CA ILE A 795 -22.00 -4.06 -14.58
C ILE A 795 -22.37 -4.28 -13.11
N VAL A 796 -23.40 -5.07 -12.83
CA VAL A 796 -23.89 -5.31 -11.46
C VAL A 796 -23.73 -6.77 -11.04
N GLY A 797 -23.21 -6.98 -9.82
CA GLY A 797 -23.17 -8.25 -9.11
C GLY A 797 -24.52 -8.60 -8.50
N GLU A 798 -24.49 -9.28 -7.37
CA GLU A 798 -25.68 -9.73 -6.64
C GLU A 798 -26.58 -8.57 -6.20
N LYS A 799 -27.87 -8.88 -6.02
CA LYS A 799 -28.93 -7.94 -5.68
C LYS A 799 -28.84 -7.53 -4.21
N PRO A 800 -28.88 -6.23 -3.86
CA PRO A 800 -29.06 -5.81 -2.48
C PRO A 800 -30.46 -6.20 -1.99
N LEU A 801 -30.56 -6.69 -0.75
CA LEU A 801 -31.80 -7.19 -0.15
C LEU A 801 -32.30 -6.31 0.99
N TYR A 802 -31.40 -5.54 1.62
CA TYR A 802 -31.67 -4.82 2.85
C TYR A 802 -31.08 -3.41 2.81
N GLN A 803 -31.71 -2.52 3.58
CA GLN A 803 -31.20 -1.18 3.82
C GLN A 803 -30.17 -1.18 4.96
N ILE A 804 -29.06 -0.47 4.77
CA ILE A 804 -27.97 -0.31 5.74
C ILE A 804 -28.24 0.88 6.69
N GLY A 805 -27.71 0.82 7.92
CA GLY A 805 -27.95 1.83 8.97
C GLY A 805 -29.31 1.72 9.64
N LEU A 806 -29.56 2.52 10.70
CA LEU A 806 -30.83 2.49 11.44
C LEU A 806 -31.94 3.33 10.77
N GLN A 807 -31.58 4.44 10.12
CA GLN A 807 -32.55 5.25 9.37
C GLN A 807 -32.81 4.63 8.00
N LYS A 808 -34.08 4.32 7.71
CA LYS A 808 -34.51 3.57 6.52
C LYS A 808 -35.76 4.19 5.92
N VAL A 809 -35.91 4.10 4.60
CA VAL A 809 -37.20 4.32 3.94
C VAL A 809 -38.07 3.05 4.06
N SER A 810 -39.31 3.08 3.56
CA SER A 810 -40.14 1.88 3.54
C SER A 810 -39.52 0.78 2.65
N ASP A 811 -39.66 -0.49 3.03
CA ASP A 811 -39.15 -1.60 2.22
C ASP A 811 -39.81 -1.65 0.83
N VAL A 812 -41.06 -1.21 0.71
CA VAL A 812 -41.75 -1.09 -0.59
C VAL A 812 -41.02 -0.09 -1.51
N GLU A 813 -40.66 1.08 -0.98
CA GLU A 813 -39.93 2.10 -1.73
C GLU A 813 -38.53 1.63 -2.13
N PHE A 814 -37.79 1.05 -1.18
CA PHE A 814 -36.45 0.52 -1.44
C PHE A 814 -36.48 -0.61 -2.48
N ASN A 815 -37.33 -1.63 -2.29
CA ASN A 815 -37.43 -2.77 -3.19
C ASN A 815 -37.91 -2.36 -4.59
N GLY A 816 -38.86 -1.41 -4.66
CA GLY A 816 -39.35 -0.88 -5.93
C GLY A 816 -38.25 -0.22 -6.77
N LEU A 817 -37.27 0.39 -6.12
CA LEU A 817 -36.11 1.00 -6.77
C LEU A 817 -35.02 -0.03 -7.10
N VAL A 818 -34.70 -0.95 -6.18
CA VAL A 818 -33.73 -2.04 -6.40
C VAL A 818 -34.14 -2.88 -7.62
N ASN A 819 -35.41 -3.27 -7.72
CA ASN A 819 -35.94 -4.10 -8.81
C ASN A 819 -35.87 -3.43 -10.19
N GLN A 820 -35.69 -2.09 -10.26
CA GLN A 820 -35.45 -1.43 -11.54
C GLN A 820 -34.09 -1.81 -12.11
N ILE A 821 -33.06 -1.92 -11.26
CA ILE A 821 -31.66 -2.18 -11.65
C ILE A 821 -31.37 -3.69 -11.62
N TRP A 822 -31.72 -4.37 -10.52
CA TRP A 822 -31.51 -5.80 -10.29
C TRP A 822 -32.79 -6.60 -10.53
N ASP A 823 -33.15 -6.73 -11.80
CA ASP A 823 -34.25 -7.59 -12.26
C ASP A 823 -33.82 -9.06 -12.21
N ASP A 824 -34.68 -9.93 -11.66
CA ASP A 824 -34.39 -11.36 -11.49
C ASP A 824 -34.29 -12.09 -12.85
N ASN A 825 -34.72 -11.47 -13.95
CA ASN A 825 -34.58 -11.98 -15.33
C ASN A 825 -33.25 -11.63 -16.00
N LEU A 826 -32.37 -10.83 -15.36
CA LEU A 826 -31.03 -10.52 -15.90
C LEU A 826 -30.13 -11.76 -15.83
N LYS A 827 -30.02 -12.48 -16.94
CA LYS A 827 -29.07 -13.58 -17.12
C LYS A 827 -27.66 -13.05 -17.35
N SER A 828 -26.62 -13.81 -16.96
CA SER A 828 -25.22 -13.47 -17.25
C SER A 828 -25.01 -13.23 -18.76
N ASN A 829 -24.20 -12.23 -19.11
CA ASN A 829 -23.96 -11.75 -20.48
C ASN A 829 -25.16 -11.13 -21.22
N PHE A 830 -26.36 -11.08 -20.63
CA PHE A 830 -27.48 -10.32 -21.19
C PHE A 830 -27.32 -8.83 -20.84
N ILE A 831 -27.61 -7.96 -21.80
CA ILE A 831 -27.56 -6.51 -21.62
C ILE A 831 -29.00 -5.99 -21.61
N LYS A 832 -29.40 -5.37 -20.50
CA LYS A 832 -30.69 -4.68 -20.36
C LYS A 832 -30.49 -3.20 -20.61
N LYS A 833 -31.34 -2.59 -21.44
CA LYS A 833 -31.39 -1.12 -21.58
C LYS A 833 -32.38 -0.54 -20.58
N ILE A 834 -32.00 0.55 -19.91
CA ILE A 834 -32.87 1.30 -19.01
C ILE A 834 -32.65 2.78 -19.27
N GLY A 835 -33.70 3.48 -19.71
CA GLY A 835 -33.55 4.85 -20.20
C GLY A 835 -32.51 4.91 -21.33
N LEU A 836 -31.52 5.79 -21.19
CA LEU A 836 -30.42 5.92 -22.15
C LEU A 836 -29.23 4.97 -21.87
N GLY A 837 -29.20 4.32 -20.71
CA GLY A 837 -28.07 3.51 -20.24
C GLY A 837 -28.25 2.02 -20.43
N MET A 838 -27.26 1.28 -19.96
CA MET A 838 -27.16 -0.18 -20.09
C MET A 838 -26.77 -0.83 -18.77
N ILE A 839 -27.36 -1.99 -18.49
CA ILE A 839 -27.00 -2.85 -17.37
C ILE A 839 -26.54 -4.20 -17.92
N ALA A 840 -25.39 -4.66 -17.45
CA ALA A 840 -24.92 -6.03 -17.63
C ALA A 840 -24.78 -6.73 -16.27
N LYS A 841 -24.95 -8.05 -16.27
CA LYS A 841 -24.86 -8.87 -15.05
C LYS A 841 -23.46 -9.48 -14.90
N ALA A 842 -22.86 -9.35 -13.71
CA ALA A 842 -21.70 -10.12 -13.30
C ALA A 842 -22.12 -11.52 -12.78
N PRO A 843 -21.30 -12.58 -12.93
CA PRO A 843 -19.99 -12.58 -13.58
C PRO A 843 -20.05 -12.24 -15.07
N TYR A 844 -19.19 -11.31 -15.52
CA TYR A 844 -19.12 -10.88 -16.92
C TYR A 844 -18.10 -11.74 -17.68
N TYR A 845 -18.59 -12.63 -18.56
CA TYR A 845 -17.76 -13.64 -19.23
C TYR A 845 -17.26 -13.23 -20.62
N SER A 846 -17.71 -12.09 -21.17
CA SER A 846 -17.19 -11.64 -22.46
C SER A 846 -15.75 -11.14 -22.32
N GLU A 847 -14.90 -11.46 -23.29
CA GLU A 847 -13.46 -11.17 -23.23
C GLU A 847 -13.09 -9.69 -23.45
N ASN A 848 -14.08 -8.87 -23.80
CA ASN A 848 -13.95 -7.43 -24.02
C ASN A 848 -15.28 -6.72 -23.74
N LEU A 849 -15.24 -5.39 -23.78
CA LEU A 849 -16.39 -4.52 -23.52
C LEU A 849 -17.05 -4.02 -24.82
N ASN A 850 -16.75 -4.62 -25.99
CA ASN A 850 -17.28 -4.16 -27.28
C ASN A 850 -18.83 -4.20 -27.33
N LYS A 851 -19.44 -5.21 -26.69
CA LYS A 851 -20.91 -5.29 -26.57
C LYS A 851 -21.52 -4.17 -25.75
N LEU A 852 -20.72 -3.53 -24.88
CA LEU A 852 -21.07 -2.34 -24.11
C LEU A 852 -20.63 -1.04 -24.83
N GLY A 853 -20.15 -1.13 -26.07
CA GLY A 853 -19.72 0.01 -26.87
C GLY A 853 -18.29 0.50 -26.56
N LEU A 854 -17.48 -0.30 -25.88
CA LEU A 854 -16.14 0.09 -25.43
C LEU A 854 -15.07 -0.88 -25.94
N GLY A 855 -14.21 -0.40 -26.85
CA GLY A 855 -12.98 -1.10 -27.25
C GLY A 855 -11.85 -0.92 -26.24
N LYS A 856 -10.91 -1.87 -26.24
CA LYS A 856 -9.66 -1.78 -25.47
C LYS A 856 -8.94 -0.45 -25.74
N ASP A 857 -8.34 0.11 -24.71
CA ASP A 857 -7.48 1.28 -24.86
C ASP A 857 -6.16 0.92 -25.55
N LEU A 858 -5.60 -0.23 -25.16
CA LEU A 858 -4.40 -0.84 -25.73
C LEU A 858 -4.61 -2.34 -25.92
N ASP A 859 -4.55 -2.85 -27.16
CA ASP A 859 -4.36 -4.29 -27.42
C ASP A 859 -2.90 -4.55 -27.77
N VAL A 860 -2.25 -5.48 -27.05
CA VAL A 860 -0.85 -5.87 -27.29
C VAL A 860 -0.81 -7.34 -27.67
N ARG A 861 -0.26 -7.63 -28.84
CA ARG A 861 -0.01 -8.99 -29.33
C ARG A 861 1.49 -9.23 -29.45
N GLU A 862 1.91 -10.47 -29.23
CA GLU A 862 3.31 -10.86 -29.36
C GLU A 862 3.45 -11.89 -30.49
N LYS A 863 4.49 -11.72 -31.30
CA LYS A 863 4.89 -12.74 -32.26
C LYS A 863 5.73 -13.79 -31.52
N ILE A 864 5.30 -15.03 -31.58
CA ILE A 864 6.03 -16.18 -31.06
C ILE A 864 6.61 -16.92 -32.27
N GLU A 865 7.90 -17.25 -32.24
CA GLU A 865 8.53 -18.01 -33.32
C GLU A 865 7.91 -19.42 -33.41
N GLU A 866 7.69 -19.90 -34.64
CA GLU A 866 7.31 -21.27 -35.01
C GLU A 866 5.84 -21.75 -34.92
N THR A 867 4.82 -20.91 -35.13
CA THR A 867 3.47 -21.45 -35.43
C THR A 867 2.63 -20.61 -36.40
N ASP A 868 1.85 -21.27 -37.26
CA ASP A 868 0.76 -20.68 -38.10
C ASP A 868 -0.43 -20.15 -37.26
N THR A 869 -0.26 -19.95 -35.95
CA THR A 869 -1.36 -19.52 -35.05
C THR A 869 -1.46 -17.98 -35.01
N PRO A 870 -2.68 -17.42 -34.87
CA PRO A 870 -2.85 -15.99 -34.64
C PRO A 870 -2.05 -15.51 -33.42
N MET A 871 -1.43 -14.32 -33.52
CA MET A 871 -0.60 -13.76 -32.44
C MET A 871 -1.39 -13.67 -31.11
N PRO A 872 -0.93 -14.34 -30.04
CA PRO A 872 -1.60 -14.28 -28.74
C PRO A 872 -1.45 -12.91 -28.08
N SER A 873 -2.27 -12.63 -27.07
CA SER A 873 -2.08 -11.45 -26.23
C SER A 873 -0.75 -11.53 -25.50
N ALA A 874 0.02 -10.44 -25.55
CA ALA A 874 1.26 -10.31 -24.82
C ALA A 874 0.99 -10.32 -23.30
N LYS A 875 1.76 -11.11 -22.56
CA LYS A 875 1.78 -11.08 -21.09
C LYS A 875 2.88 -10.13 -20.61
N ASN A 876 2.81 -9.69 -19.35
CA ASN A 876 3.90 -8.95 -18.68
C ASN A 876 4.36 -7.68 -19.44
N ILE A 877 3.41 -6.97 -20.05
CA ILE A 877 3.62 -5.62 -20.61
C ILE A 877 2.85 -4.65 -19.73
N ALA A 878 3.59 -3.85 -18.97
CA ALA A 878 3.01 -2.79 -18.14
C ALA A 878 2.70 -1.59 -19.01
N TYR A 879 1.54 -0.95 -18.80
CA TYR A 879 1.19 0.27 -19.51
C TYR A 879 0.33 1.21 -18.68
N THR A 880 0.42 2.50 -19.00
CA THR A 880 -0.57 3.52 -18.61
C THR A 880 -0.77 4.49 -19.76
N HIS A 881 -1.89 5.22 -19.74
CA HIS A 881 -2.28 6.16 -20.77
C HIS A 881 -2.69 7.50 -20.15
N ARG A 882 -2.15 8.58 -20.69
CA ARG A 882 -2.52 9.95 -20.35
C ARG A 882 -2.92 10.74 -21.58
N GLN A 883 -3.83 11.68 -21.38
CA GLN A 883 -4.32 12.58 -22.41
C GLN A 883 -4.17 14.04 -21.99
N GLU A 884 -3.54 14.84 -22.85
CA GLU A 884 -3.40 16.29 -22.71
C GLU A 884 -3.94 16.95 -23.98
N ASN A 885 -5.13 17.56 -23.91
CA ASN A 885 -5.83 18.06 -25.10
C ASN A 885 -6.00 16.95 -26.17
N GLU A 886 -5.44 17.14 -27.37
CA GLU A 886 -5.40 16.14 -28.43
C GLU A 886 -4.13 15.27 -28.42
N LYS A 887 -3.22 15.44 -27.45
CA LYS A 887 -2.03 14.61 -27.31
C LYS A 887 -2.34 13.38 -26.46
N GLU A 888 -1.99 12.20 -26.97
CA GLU A 888 -2.07 10.93 -26.22
C GLU A 888 -0.65 10.45 -25.88
N ILE A 889 -0.45 9.99 -24.65
CA ILE A 889 0.84 9.56 -24.12
C ILE A 889 0.67 8.17 -23.50
N TYR A 890 1.19 7.14 -24.18
CA TYR A 890 1.21 5.77 -23.68
C TYR A 890 2.59 5.43 -23.14
N PHE A 891 2.71 5.06 -21.87
CA PHE A 891 3.92 4.43 -21.34
C PHE A 891 3.80 2.92 -21.52
N ILE A 892 4.84 2.28 -22.05
CA ILE A 892 4.90 0.83 -22.30
C ILE A 892 6.20 0.29 -21.72
N SER A 893 6.15 -0.73 -20.87
CA SER A 893 7.33 -1.37 -20.28
C SER A 893 7.28 -2.89 -20.42
N ASN A 894 8.36 -3.45 -20.96
CA ASN A 894 8.63 -4.88 -20.96
C ASN A 894 9.04 -5.30 -19.55
N GLN A 895 8.29 -6.20 -18.92
CA GLN A 895 8.61 -6.70 -17.58
C GLN A 895 9.44 -7.99 -17.60
N GLU A 896 9.88 -8.44 -18.77
CA GLU A 896 10.66 -9.67 -18.93
C GLU A 896 12.11 -9.38 -19.37
N ASN A 897 13.02 -10.21 -18.87
CA ASN A 897 14.44 -10.14 -19.21
C ASN A 897 14.75 -10.81 -20.57
N LYS A 898 13.97 -10.48 -21.61
CA LYS A 898 14.16 -10.96 -22.99
C LYS A 898 13.73 -9.90 -23.99
N LYS A 899 14.32 -9.93 -25.20
CA LYS A 899 13.89 -9.07 -26.32
C LYS A 899 12.53 -9.54 -26.84
N ARG A 900 11.65 -8.61 -27.22
CA ARG A 900 10.27 -8.90 -27.63
C ARG A 900 9.86 -8.11 -28.87
N GLU A 901 9.20 -8.78 -29.82
CA GLU A 901 8.55 -8.19 -30.99
C GLU A 901 7.02 -8.11 -30.73
N LEU A 902 6.51 -6.89 -30.60
CA LEU A 902 5.12 -6.60 -30.20
C LEU A 902 4.35 -5.90 -31.32
N TYR A 903 3.05 -6.19 -31.39
CA TYR A 903 2.09 -5.55 -32.28
C TYR A 903 1.02 -4.89 -31.43
N LEU A 904 0.98 -3.55 -31.47
CA LEU A 904 0.12 -2.73 -30.62
C LEU A 904 -1.04 -2.19 -31.46
N THR A 905 -2.23 -2.09 -30.87
CA THR A 905 -3.35 -1.31 -31.40
C THR A 905 -3.84 -0.36 -30.32
N LEU A 906 -3.68 0.94 -30.58
CA LEU A 906 -4.06 2.06 -29.71
C LEU A 906 -5.42 2.59 -30.14
N ARG A 907 -6.32 2.86 -29.19
CA ARG A 907 -7.72 3.22 -29.49
C ARG A 907 -7.90 4.53 -30.26
N ASN A 908 -6.99 5.50 -30.09
CA ASN A 908 -7.13 6.84 -30.66
C ASN A 908 -6.41 6.92 -32.02
N GLY A 909 -7.16 6.83 -33.13
CA GLY A 909 -6.66 6.84 -34.50
C GLY A 909 -6.58 8.24 -35.15
N LYS A 910 -5.68 8.39 -36.14
CA LYS A 910 -5.42 9.60 -37.00
C LYS A 910 -4.44 10.65 -36.45
N LYS A 911 -3.41 10.24 -35.73
CA LYS A 911 -2.34 11.13 -35.23
C LYS A 911 -0.97 10.69 -35.73
N SER A 912 0.00 11.60 -35.72
CA SER A 912 1.40 11.24 -35.94
C SER A 912 1.93 10.45 -34.73
N VAL A 913 2.75 9.42 -34.95
CA VAL A 913 3.26 8.56 -33.87
C VAL A 913 4.75 8.78 -33.67
N GLN A 914 5.13 9.09 -32.43
CA GLN A 914 6.53 9.19 -32.00
C GLN A 914 6.79 8.19 -30.88
N ILE A 915 7.99 7.62 -30.86
CA ILE A 915 8.47 6.80 -29.75
C ILE A 915 9.54 7.61 -29.03
N TYR A 916 9.42 7.76 -27.72
CA TYR A 916 10.40 8.43 -26.88
C TYR A 916 10.99 7.45 -25.87
N ASP A 917 12.32 7.28 -25.91
CA ASP A 917 13.06 6.50 -24.93
C ASP A 917 13.60 7.43 -23.84
N ALA A 918 13.05 7.30 -22.63
CA ALA A 918 13.40 8.12 -21.48
C ALA A 918 14.75 7.74 -20.86
N VAL A 919 15.38 6.62 -21.23
CA VAL A 919 16.74 6.25 -20.78
C VAL A 919 17.76 7.02 -21.61
N SER A 920 17.68 6.92 -22.94
CA SER A 920 18.62 7.60 -23.86
C SER A 920 18.26 9.06 -24.14
N ASN A 921 17.07 9.52 -23.78
CA ASN A 921 16.51 10.83 -24.12
C ASN A 921 16.40 11.05 -25.64
N THR A 922 15.93 10.05 -26.37
CA THR A 922 15.85 10.12 -27.84
C THR A 922 14.45 9.85 -28.37
N TYR A 923 14.07 10.56 -29.43
CA TYR A 923 12.86 10.31 -30.20
C TYR A 923 13.16 9.49 -31.46
N SER A 924 12.30 8.51 -31.74
CA SER A 924 12.32 7.70 -32.95
C SER A 924 10.93 7.59 -33.61
N ARG A 925 10.89 7.16 -34.87
CA ARG A 925 9.64 6.94 -35.62
C ARG A 925 9.10 5.54 -35.32
N ALA A 926 7.78 5.40 -35.25
CA ALA A 926 7.16 4.08 -35.14
C ALA A 926 7.21 3.30 -36.46
N HIS A 927 7.32 1.97 -36.36
CA HIS A 927 7.34 1.05 -37.51
C HIS A 927 5.95 0.52 -37.83
N ARG A 928 5.71 0.25 -39.12
CA ARG A 928 4.49 -0.40 -39.64
C ARG A 928 3.21 0.26 -39.10
N VAL A 929 3.20 1.59 -39.09
CA VAL A 929 2.08 2.38 -38.58
C VAL A 929 0.93 2.31 -39.57
N ASN A 930 -0.19 1.74 -39.14
CA ASN A 930 -1.43 1.73 -39.90
C ASN A 930 -2.50 2.48 -39.10
N ASN A 931 -3.07 3.52 -39.70
CA ASN A 931 -4.15 4.30 -39.10
C ASN A 931 -5.49 3.79 -39.62
N TYR A 932 -6.31 3.25 -38.74
CA TYR A 932 -7.68 2.82 -39.02
C TYR A 932 -8.67 3.74 -38.29
N PHE A 933 -9.94 3.70 -38.68
CA PHE A 933 -11.00 4.38 -37.92
C PHE A 933 -11.10 3.83 -36.48
N SER A 934 -10.77 2.56 -36.28
CA SER A 934 -10.80 1.87 -34.99
C SER A 934 -9.58 2.10 -34.11
N GLY A 935 -8.54 2.80 -34.58
CA GLY A 935 -7.31 3.01 -33.84
C GLY A 935 -6.04 3.08 -34.70
N THR A 936 -4.90 3.29 -34.05
CA THR A 936 -3.56 3.27 -34.67
C THR A 936 -2.83 2.00 -34.28
N SER A 937 -2.43 1.21 -35.27
CA SER A 937 -1.64 -0.01 -35.07
C SER A 937 -0.17 0.22 -35.43
N LEU A 938 0.75 -0.35 -34.65
CA LEU A 938 2.20 -0.28 -34.91
C LEU A 938 2.94 -1.54 -34.44
N SER A 939 4.13 -1.78 -34.98
CA SER A 939 5.07 -2.78 -34.43
C SER A 939 6.11 -2.11 -33.53
N LEU A 940 6.40 -2.72 -32.38
CA LEU A 940 7.38 -2.23 -31.41
C LEU A 940 8.32 -3.35 -30.98
N ASN A 941 9.62 -3.11 -31.08
CA ASN A 941 10.64 -4.00 -30.52
C ASN A 941 11.12 -3.44 -29.19
N LEU A 942 11.04 -4.24 -28.12
CA LEU A 942 11.55 -3.88 -26.80
C LEU A 942 12.70 -4.80 -26.41
N TYR A 943 13.78 -4.21 -25.93
CA TYR A 943 14.88 -4.92 -25.28
C TYR A 943 14.45 -5.47 -23.90
N PRO A 944 15.23 -6.38 -23.29
CA PRO A 944 14.99 -6.82 -21.93
C PRO A 944 14.73 -5.65 -20.97
N ASN A 945 13.63 -5.68 -20.22
CA ASN A 945 13.27 -4.65 -19.23
C ASN A 945 13.11 -3.20 -19.77
N GLN A 946 13.11 -3.00 -21.09
CA GLN A 946 13.03 -1.66 -21.68
C GLN A 946 11.63 -1.07 -21.53
N SER A 947 11.57 0.24 -21.33
CA SER A 947 10.34 1.03 -21.37
C SER A 947 10.48 2.19 -22.35
N VAL A 948 9.37 2.56 -22.97
CA VAL A 948 9.28 3.68 -23.91
C VAL A 948 7.94 4.38 -23.76
N PHE A 949 7.86 5.61 -24.26
CA PHE A 949 6.62 6.32 -24.48
C PHE A 949 6.22 6.28 -25.95
N ILE A 950 4.95 6.08 -26.23
CA ILE A 950 4.35 6.28 -27.55
C ILE A 950 3.49 7.54 -27.45
N ILE A 951 3.85 8.56 -28.22
CA ILE A 951 3.20 9.87 -28.21
C ILE A 951 2.46 10.05 -29.52
N LEU A 952 1.16 10.36 -29.43
CA LEU A 952 0.28 10.61 -30.57
C LEU A 952 -0.15 12.07 -30.54
N ASP A 953 0.20 12.85 -31.57
CA ASP A 953 -0.10 14.29 -31.64
C ASP A 953 -0.49 14.74 -33.07
N THR A 954 -1.08 15.94 -33.16
CA THR A 954 -1.47 16.59 -34.42
C THR A 954 -0.26 16.96 -35.29
N PRO A 955 -0.42 17.06 -36.63
CA PRO A 955 0.72 17.15 -37.56
C PRO A 955 1.51 18.46 -37.58
N GLU A 956 1.22 19.43 -36.71
CA GLU A 956 1.84 20.75 -36.79
C GLU A 956 3.15 20.83 -35.98
N VAL A 957 4.26 20.89 -36.73
CA VAL A 957 5.61 21.31 -36.34
C VAL A 957 6.43 20.29 -35.55
N TYR A 958 7.26 19.48 -36.23
CA TYR A 958 8.53 19.01 -35.64
C TYR A 958 9.65 18.88 -36.69
N SER A 959 10.65 19.77 -36.59
CA SER A 959 11.95 19.75 -37.27
C SER A 959 13.07 19.12 -36.44
N PHE A 960 12.74 18.30 -35.42
CA PHE A 960 13.70 17.70 -34.51
C PHE A 960 13.66 16.17 -34.60
N TYR A 961 14.01 15.63 -35.76
CA TYR A 961 14.33 14.22 -35.88
C TYR A 961 15.83 14.05 -35.67
N SER A 962 16.22 13.17 -34.74
CA SER A 962 17.58 12.65 -34.79
C SER A 962 17.67 11.64 -35.94
N GLU A 963 18.76 11.68 -36.71
CA GLU A 963 19.02 10.73 -37.81
C GLU A 963 19.02 9.25 -37.36
N SER A 964 18.96 8.95 -36.05
CA SER A 964 18.83 7.57 -35.53
C SER A 964 17.45 6.96 -35.79
N ALA A 965 16.44 7.75 -36.13
CA ALA A 965 15.09 7.27 -36.46
C ALA A 965 14.98 6.71 -37.90
N GLU A 966 15.83 7.15 -38.82
CA GLU A 966 15.97 6.55 -40.16
C GLU A 966 16.59 5.14 -40.11
N LYS A 967 17.30 4.83 -39.02
CA LYS A 967 18.08 3.59 -38.78
C LYS A 967 17.21 2.33 -38.72
N GLN A 968 16.10 2.38 -38.00
CA GLN A 968 15.20 1.24 -37.93
C GLN A 968 14.40 1.07 -39.25
N LEU A 969 14.31 2.13 -40.07
CA LEU A 969 13.58 2.17 -41.34
C LEU A 969 14.29 1.37 -42.45
N LYS A 970 15.63 1.36 -42.46
CA LYS A 970 16.46 0.59 -43.41
C LYS A 970 16.79 -0.83 -42.91
N ALA A 971 17.01 -1.02 -41.60
CA ALA A 971 17.28 -2.34 -41.02
C ALA A 971 16.10 -3.32 -41.16
N ALA A 972 14.85 -2.84 -41.07
CA ALA A 972 13.65 -3.65 -41.28
C ALA A 972 13.35 -4.00 -42.76
N LYS A 973 14.07 -3.37 -43.71
CA LYS A 973 13.97 -3.62 -45.16
C LYS A 973 15.11 -4.49 -45.72
N GLY A 974 16.08 -4.90 -44.89
CA GLY A 974 17.27 -5.61 -45.35
C GLY A 974 18.26 -4.73 -46.13
N GLU A 975 18.17 -3.40 -46.01
CA GLU A 975 18.96 -2.43 -46.76
C GLU A 975 20.16 -1.85 -45.97
N ILE A 976 20.37 -2.26 -44.71
CA ILE A 976 21.63 -2.03 -43.98
C ILE A 976 22.19 -3.39 -43.57
N THR A 977 23.38 -3.71 -44.07
CA THR A 977 24.19 -4.79 -43.53
C THR A 977 24.97 -4.23 -42.34
N ILE A 978 24.64 -4.64 -41.10
CA ILE A 978 25.57 -4.45 -39.97
C ILE A 978 26.69 -5.46 -40.20
N ASN A 979 27.66 -5.11 -41.03
CA ASN A 979 28.80 -5.96 -41.33
C ASN A 979 29.99 -5.56 -40.47
N THR A 980 30.62 -6.59 -39.88
CA THR A 980 31.85 -6.57 -39.08
C THR A 980 31.78 -5.85 -37.73
N GLY A 981 31.46 -6.63 -36.68
CA GLY A 981 31.77 -6.25 -35.31
C GLY A 981 33.28 -6.32 -35.07
N ILE A 982 33.96 -5.19 -34.82
CA ILE A 982 35.37 -5.23 -34.37
C ILE A 982 35.37 -5.69 -32.91
N ASP A 983 35.85 -6.90 -32.65
CA ASP A 983 36.00 -7.44 -31.29
C ASP A 983 37.23 -6.82 -30.61
N ILE A 984 37.00 -6.07 -29.53
CA ILE A 984 38.04 -5.45 -28.71
C ILE A 984 38.12 -6.07 -27.31
N SER A 985 37.59 -7.27 -27.09
CA SER A 985 37.47 -7.93 -25.78
C SER A 985 38.79 -8.36 -25.14
N LYS A 986 39.88 -8.50 -25.90
CA LYS A 986 41.15 -9.04 -25.38
C LYS A 986 42.08 -7.94 -24.87
N SER A 987 42.93 -8.28 -23.89
CA SER A 987 44.03 -7.47 -23.37
C SER A 987 43.62 -6.07 -22.90
N TRP A 988 42.99 -6.03 -21.72
CA TRP A 988 42.62 -4.79 -21.05
C TRP A 988 43.53 -4.53 -19.84
N GLN A 989 43.96 -3.29 -19.67
CA GLN A 989 44.60 -2.84 -18.44
C GLN A 989 43.49 -2.41 -17.46
N VAL A 990 43.44 -3.01 -16.27
CA VAL A 990 42.38 -2.73 -15.29
C VAL A 990 42.98 -2.12 -14.03
N THR A 991 42.45 -0.98 -13.60
CA THR A 991 42.84 -0.30 -12.36
C THR A 991 41.67 -0.32 -11.37
N PHE A 992 41.95 -0.72 -10.14
CA PHE A 992 41.00 -0.73 -9.03
C PHE A 992 41.37 0.35 -8.01
N ASN A 993 40.44 0.73 -7.14
CA ASN A 993 40.72 1.70 -6.08
C ASN A 993 41.24 1.00 -4.82
N PRO A 994 42.49 1.27 -4.38
CA PRO A 994 43.05 0.63 -3.19
C PRO A 994 42.30 0.96 -1.89
N SER A 995 41.66 2.13 -1.81
CA SER A 995 40.85 2.51 -0.64
C SER A 995 39.58 1.66 -0.48
N TYR A 996 39.18 0.93 -1.52
CA TYR A 996 38.06 -0.03 -1.51
C TYR A 996 38.56 -1.49 -1.50
N GLY A 997 39.86 -1.70 -1.26
CA GLY A 997 40.47 -3.03 -1.14
C GLY A 997 40.90 -3.65 -2.47
N GLY A 998 41.01 -2.86 -3.53
CA GLY A 998 41.56 -3.30 -4.82
C GLY A 998 43.10 -3.30 -4.85
N PRO A 999 43.72 -3.92 -5.88
CA PRO A 999 45.17 -3.88 -6.08
C PRO A 999 45.74 -2.46 -6.19
N SER A 1000 46.95 -2.24 -5.68
CA SER A 1000 47.64 -0.94 -5.72
C SER A 1000 48.18 -0.56 -7.10
N SER A 1001 48.40 -1.55 -7.96
CA SER A 1001 48.94 -1.38 -9.30
C SER A 1001 47.94 -1.89 -10.34
N PRO A 1002 47.93 -1.33 -11.56
CA PRO A 1002 47.10 -1.84 -12.65
C PRO A 1002 47.38 -3.34 -12.94
N VAL A 1003 46.33 -4.11 -13.22
CA VAL A 1003 46.39 -5.54 -13.56
C VAL A 1003 45.95 -5.79 -15.00
N GLU A 1004 46.66 -6.62 -15.75
CA GLU A 1004 46.28 -7.00 -17.11
C GLU A 1004 45.23 -8.12 -17.11
N PHE A 1005 44.10 -7.89 -17.77
CA PHE A 1005 43.08 -8.89 -18.05
C PHE A 1005 43.21 -9.32 -19.51
N LYS A 1006 43.87 -10.47 -19.76
CA LYS A 1006 44.02 -11.03 -21.11
C LYS A 1006 42.67 -11.34 -21.77
N THR A 1007 41.72 -11.77 -20.95
CA THR A 1007 40.31 -11.98 -21.31
C THR A 1007 39.42 -11.31 -20.27
N LEU A 1008 38.30 -10.76 -20.72
CA LEU A 1008 37.23 -10.29 -19.83
C LEU A 1008 36.70 -11.48 -19.01
N THR A 1009 36.43 -11.23 -17.72
CA THR A 1009 36.06 -12.28 -16.77
C THR A 1009 35.31 -11.69 -15.58
N ASP A 1010 34.55 -12.55 -14.90
CA ASP A 1010 33.95 -12.23 -13.61
C ASP A 1010 35.03 -12.12 -12.54
N TRP A 1011 35.10 -10.96 -11.87
CA TRP A 1011 36.06 -10.67 -10.81
C TRP A 1011 36.01 -11.72 -9.71
N THR A 1012 34.83 -12.29 -9.42
CA THR A 1012 34.64 -13.26 -8.34
C THR A 1012 35.38 -14.59 -8.56
N LEU A 1013 35.79 -14.86 -9.81
CA LEU A 1013 36.58 -16.02 -10.19
C LEU A 1013 38.10 -15.78 -10.09
N ASN A 1014 38.53 -14.54 -9.84
CA ASN A 1014 39.94 -14.19 -9.75
C ASN A 1014 40.59 -14.84 -8.52
N ALA A 1015 41.85 -15.27 -8.67
CA ALA A 1015 42.63 -15.85 -7.57
C ALA A 1015 43.07 -14.79 -6.56
N ASP A 1016 43.29 -13.54 -6.99
CA ASP A 1016 43.61 -12.44 -6.10
C ASP A 1016 42.36 -12.01 -5.31
N SER A 1017 42.46 -12.14 -3.98
CA SER A 1017 41.39 -11.76 -3.05
C SER A 1017 41.01 -10.27 -3.13
N ALA A 1018 41.94 -9.39 -3.51
CA ALA A 1018 41.69 -7.96 -3.68
C ALA A 1018 40.77 -7.66 -4.86
N ILE A 1019 40.79 -8.51 -5.90
CA ILE A 1019 39.88 -8.45 -7.05
C ILE A 1019 38.61 -9.25 -6.77
N LYS A 1020 38.75 -10.47 -6.24
CA LYS A 1020 37.64 -11.40 -5.97
C LYS A 1020 36.52 -10.80 -5.12
N TYR A 1021 36.89 -10.06 -4.08
CA TYR A 1021 35.95 -9.44 -3.16
C TYR A 1021 35.80 -7.93 -3.40
N TYR A 1022 36.22 -7.42 -4.57
CA TYR A 1022 36.16 -5.99 -4.82
C TYR A 1022 34.71 -5.50 -4.92
N SER A 1023 34.43 -4.35 -4.28
CA SER A 1023 33.21 -3.58 -4.49
C SER A 1023 33.56 -2.11 -4.70
N GLY A 1024 33.11 -1.53 -5.80
CA GLY A 1024 33.43 -0.16 -6.21
C GLY A 1024 33.57 -0.05 -7.72
N THR A 1025 34.34 0.94 -8.15
CA THR A 1025 34.62 1.19 -9.57
C THR A 1025 35.94 0.55 -9.98
N ALA A 1026 35.96 -0.21 -11.07
CA ALA A 1026 37.18 -0.64 -11.75
C ALA A 1026 37.24 0.00 -13.15
N THR A 1027 38.40 0.53 -13.51
CA THR A 1027 38.62 1.25 -14.77
C THR A 1027 39.40 0.39 -15.74
N TYR A 1028 38.76 0.02 -16.85
CA TYR A 1028 39.35 -0.73 -17.97
C TYR A 1028 39.85 0.25 -19.02
N THR A 1029 41.13 0.15 -19.38
CA THR A 1029 41.74 0.99 -20.42
C THR A 1029 42.46 0.16 -21.46
N LYS A 1030 42.39 0.57 -22.73
CA LYS A 1030 43.25 0.08 -23.81
C LYS A 1030 43.27 1.07 -24.97
N THR A 1031 44.15 0.83 -25.94
CA THR A 1031 44.07 1.42 -27.27
C THR A 1031 43.52 0.42 -28.28
N PHE A 1032 42.89 0.92 -29.34
CA PHE A 1032 42.46 0.13 -30.49
C PHE A 1032 42.52 0.98 -31.75
N ASN A 1033 42.81 0.37 -32.90
CA ASN A 1033 42.78 1.07 -34.17
C ASN A 1033 41.37 1.01 -34.77
N PHE A 1034 40.91 2.16 -35.28
CA PHE A 1034 39.65 2.28 -35.99
C PHE A 1034 39.91 2.89 -37.36
N GLU A 1035 39.55 2.16 -38.40
CA GLU A 1035 39.64 2.60 -39.80
C GLU A 1035 38.24 2.46 -40.41
N SER A 1036 37.64 3.57 -40.82
CA SER A 1036 36.38 3.57 -41.57
C SER A 1036 36.51 4.42 -42.82
N LYS A 1037 35.95 3.91 -43.92
CA LYS A 1037 35.98 4.58 -45.23
C LYS A 1037 34.96 5.73 -45.35
N ASN A 1038 34.06 5.92 -44.38
CA ASN A 1038 32.89 6.80 -44.48
C ASN A 1038 32.60 7.56 -43.17
N LYS A 1039 31.63 8.48 -43.19
CA LYS A 1039 30.99 9.05 -41.98
C LYS A 1039 29.99 8.06 -41.38
N ASP A 1040 30.45 6.85 -41.08
CA ASP A 1040 29.61 5.77 -40.54
C ASP A 1040 29.21 6.04 -39.09
N LYS A 1041 28.02 5.55 -38.70
CA LYS A 1041 27.66 5.53 -37.27
C LYS A 1041 28.28 4.30 -36.63
N VAL A 1042 28.95 4.48 -35.51
CA VAL A 1042 29.63 3.41 -34.79
C VAL A 1042 29.03 3.28 -33.41
N TRP A 1043 28.73 2.04 -33.03
CA TRP A 1043 28.16 1.70 -31.74
C TRP A 1043 29.10 0.77 -30.99
N ILE A 1044 29.28 1.00 -29.70
CA ILE A 1044 29.93 0.03 -28.82
C ILE A 1044 28.85 -0.80 -28.13
N ASP A 1045 28.97 -2.12 -28.18
CA ASP A 1045 28.19 -3.08 -27.42
C ASP A 1045 29.11 -3.70 -26.36
N LEU A 1046 28.76 -3.55 -25.08
CA LEU A 1046 29.57 -4.08 -23.98
C LEU A 1046 29.29 -5.56 -23.66
N GLY A 1047 28.29 -6.16 -24.32
CA GLY A 1047 27.82 -7.50 -23.99
C GLY A 1047 27.30 -7.55 -22.55
N ALA A 1048 27.77 -8.52 -21.77
CA ALA A 1048 27.36 -8.67 -20.38
C ALA A 1048 28.35 -7.98 -19.42
N PHE A 1049 27.82 -7.31 -18.40
CA PHE A 1049 28.59 -6.76 -17.29
C PHE A 1049 27.73 -6.67 -16.04
N SER A 1050 28.36 -6.39 -14.89
CA SER A 1050 27.66 -6.10 -13.64
C SER A 1050 28.32 -4.91 -12.94
N SER A 1051 27.61 -3.80 -12.65
CA SER A 1051 26.16 -3.54 -12.84
C SER A 1051 25.87 -2.18 -13.49
N ILE A 1052 26.83 -1.26 -13.54
CA ILE A 1052 26.76 -0.01 -14.32
C ILE A 1052 28.10 0.14 -15.06
N ALA A 1053 28.06 0.66 -16.29
CA ALA A 1053 29.24 0.96 -17.08
C ALA A 1053 29.23 2.42 -17.58
N GLU A 1054 30.33 3.16 -17.39
CA GLU A 1054 30.55 4.47 -18.02
C GLU A 1054 31.61 4.32 -19.11
N VAL A 1055 31.36 4.85 -20.31
CA VAL A 1055 32.26 4.71 -21.46
C VAL A 1055 32.81 6.06 -21.86
N LYS A 1056 34.13 6.15 -22.01
CA LYS A 1056 34.80 7.29 -22.62
C LYS A 1056 35.70 6.85 -23.76
N ILE A 1057 35.67 7.60 -24.85
CA ILE A 1057 36.57 7.43 -26.00
C ILE A 1057 37.35 8.73 -26.19
N ASN A 1058 38.69 8.64 -26.24
CA ASN A 1058 39.58 9.79 -26.38
C ASN A 1058 39.28 10.92 -25.35
N GLY A 1059 38.89 10.55 -24.13
CA GLY A 1059 38.52 11.48 -23.06
C GLY A 1059 37.10 12.06 -23.14
N ILE A 1060 36.35 11.77 -24.21
CA ILE A 1060 34.97 12.23 -24.40
C ILE A 1060 34.02 11.22 -23.74
N ASP A 1061 33.10 11.71 -22.90
CA ASP A 1061 32.03 10.92 -22.30
C ASP A 1061 30.99 10.50 -23.35
N CYS A 1062 30.81 9.20 -23.52
CA CYS A 1062 29.87 8.59 -24.45
C CYS A 1062 28.57 8.16 -23.77
N GLY A 1063 28.49 8.18 -22.43
CA GLY A 1063 27.31 7.85 -21.66
C GLY A 1063 27.49 6.70 -20.66
N THR A 1064 26.42 6.47 -19.89
CA THR A 1064 26.33 5.46 -18.83
C THR A 1064 25.29 4.40 -19.18
N LEU A 1065 25.68 3.14 -19.14
CA LEU A 1065 24.84 1.96 -19.34
C LEU A 1065 24.50 1.32 -17.99
N TRP A 1066 23.22 1.29 -17.65
CA TRP A 1066 22.71 0.67 -16.42
C TRP A 1066 21.49 -0.24 -16.66
N THR A 1067 20.97 -0.26 -17.89
CA THR A 1067 19.86 -1.11 -18.33
C THR A 1067 20.01 -1.41 -19.83
N ALA A 1068 19.31 -2.42 -20.33
CA ALA A 1068 19.41 -2.82 -21.73
C ALA A 1068 18.67 -1.82 -22.66
N PRO A 1069 19.12 -1.66 -23.92
CA PRO A 1069 20.30 -2.29 -24.54
C PRO A 1069 21.62 -1.75 -23.99
N PHE A 1070 22.63 -2.62 -23.89
CA PHE A 1070 23.97 -2.28 -23.40
C PHE A 1070 24.86 -1.70 -24.52
N GLU A 1071 24.30 -0.77 -25.28
CA GLU A 1071 24.90 -0.18 -26.49
C GLU A 1071 24.94 1.34 -26.42
N LEU A 1072 26.04 1.96 -26.87
CA LEU A 1072 26.18 3.43 -26.99
C LEU A 1072 26.69 3.82 -28.37
N GLU A 1073 26.21 4.96 -28.88
CA GLU A 1073 26.73 5.58 -30.11
C GLU A 1073 28.01 6.37 -29.78
N ILE A 1074 29.09 6.10 -30.50
CA ILE A 1074 30.43 6.62 -30.18
C ILE A 1074 31.13 7.30 -31.35
N SER A 1075 30.47 7.47 -32.50
CA SER A 1075 31.08 8.00 -33.74
C SER A 1075 31.66 9.39 -33.51
N LYS A 1076 31.00 10.23 -32.72
CA LYS A 1076 31.47 11.59 -32.42
C LYS A 1076 32.77 11.63 -31.59
N ALA A 1077 33.08 10.53 -30.91
CA ALA A 1077 34.26 10.44 -30.05
C ALA A 1077 35.43 9.69 -30.74
N LEU A 1078 35.17 8.98 -31.83
CA LEU A 1078 36.17 8.25 -32.60
C LEU A 1078 37.00 9.17 -33.53
N LYS A 1079 38.25 8.77 -33.76
CA LYS A 1079 39.13 9.32 -34.80
C LYS A 1079 39.70 8.18 -35.66
N GLN A 1080 40.16 8.48 -36.87
CA GLN A 1080 40.87 7.50 -37.69
C GLN A 1080 42.20 7.11 -37.03
N GLY A 1081 42.61 5.85 -37.17
CA GLY A 1081 43.80 5.29 -36.53
C GLY A 1081 43.56 4.94 -35.06
N GLU A 1082 44.55 5.22 -34.20
CA GLU A 1082 44.53 4.78 -32.80
C GLU A 1082 43.55 5.59 -31.93
N ASN A 1083 42.70 4.89 -31.18
CA ASN A 1083 41.76 5.46 -30.22
C ASN A 1083 42.03 4.91 -28.82
N GLN A 1084 41.89 5.77 -27.81
CA GLN A 1084 41.93 5.37 -26.41
C GLN A 1084 40.50 5.14 -25.90
N ILE A 1085 40.27 4.02 -25.24
CA ILE A 1085 39.00 3.72 -24.57
C ILE A 1085 39.21 3.54 -23.07
N GLU A 1086 38.28 4.10 -22.30
CA GLU A 1086 38.11 3.90 -20.87
C GLU A 1086 36.69 3.38 -20.62
N ILE A 1087 36.56 2.25 -19.94
CA ILE A 1087 35.27 1.73 -19.45
C ILE A 1087 35.37 1.60 -17.93
N GLN A 1088 34.55 2.36 -17.21
CA GLN A 1088 34.43 2.20 -15.76
C GLN A 1088 33.28 1.25 -15.45
N ILE A 1089 33.56 0.15 -14.75
CA ILE A 1089 32.55 -0.80 -14.29
C ILE A 1089 32.34 -0.63 -12.80
N ILE A 1090 31.08 -0.45 -12.39
CA ILE A 1090 30.68 -0.27 -11.01
C ILE A 1090 29.73 -1.40 -10.59
N ASN A 1091 30.09 -2.15 -9.54
CA ASN A 1091 29.25 -3.21 -8.95
C ASN A 1091 28.63 -2.73 -7.61
N THR A 1092 28.16 -3.67 -6.78
CA THR A 1092 27.50 -3.41 -5.49
C THR A 1092 28.37 -3.80 -4.29
N TRP A 1093 27.97 -3.39 -3.08
CA TRP A 1093 28.74 -3.58 -1.83
C TRP A 1093 28.82 -5.03 -1.31
N ALA A 1094 27.94 -5.93 -1.76
CA ALA A 1094 27.84 -7.28 -1.22
C ALA A 1094 29.16 -8.05 -1.18
N ASN A 1095 29.95 -8.01 -2.26
CA ASN A 1095 31.19 -8.80 -2.36
C ASN A 1095 32.25 -8.36 -1.36
N ARG A 1096 32.43 -7.04 -1.18
CA ARG A 1096 33.38 -6.50 -0.20
C ARG A 1096 32.94 -6.77 1.23
N LEU A 1097 31.64 -6.66 1.53
CA LEU A 1097 31.08 -7.03 2.84
C LEU A 1097 31.29 -8.53 3.14
N ILE A 1098 31.08 -9.42 2.16
CA ILE A 1098 31.37 -10.85 2.30
C ILE A 1098 32.87 -11.07 2.54
N GLY A 1099 33.75 -10.39 1.78
CA GLY A 1099 35.19 -10.46 1.97
C GLY A 1099 35.65 -10.01 3.36
N ASP A 1100 35.17 -8.85 3.80
CA ASP A 1100 35.54 -8.23 5.08
C ASP A 1100 35.04 -9.01 6.30
N SER A 1101 33.90 -9.70 6.17
CA SER A 1101 33.39 -10.58 7.23
C SER A 1101 34.38 -11.70 7.61
N LYS A 1102 35.31 -12.03 6.71
CA LYS A 1102 36.37 -13.05 6.92
C LYS A 1102 37.62 -12.46 7.59
N LEU A 1103 37.67 -11.15 7.78
CA LEU A 1103 38.80 -10.44 8.37
C LEU A 1103 38.50 -10.05 9.84
N PRO A 1104 39.55 -9.94 10.67
CA PRO A 1104 39.48 -9.23 11.95
C PRO A 1104 38.89 -7.84 11.81
N VAL A 1105 38.13 -7.36 12.80
CA VAL A 1105 37.37 -6.09 12.74
C VAL A 1105 38.26 -4.90 12.39
N ASP A 1106 39.47 -4.84 12.94
CA ASP A 1106 40.50 -3.82 12.70
C ASP A 1106 41.09 -3.84 11.28
N LYS A 1107 40.84 -4.91 10.51
CA LYS A 1107 41.30 -5.07 9.12
C LYS A 1107 40.18 -4.91 8.10
N ARG A 1108 38.94 -4.65 8.54
CA ARG A 1108 37.80 -4.45 7.65
C ARG A 1108 37.84 -3.06 7.03
N ILE A 1109 37.49 -2.98 5.75
CA ILE A 1109 37.38 -1.72 5.01
C ILE A 1109 35.96 -1.16 5.18
N THR A 1110 34.98 -2.06 5.22
CA THR A 1110 33.57 -1.74 5.37
C THR A 1110 33.16 -1.63 6.84
N ILE A 1111 32.44 -0.56 7.15
CA ILE A 1111 31.85 -0.30 8.47
C ILE A 1111 30.41 0.16 8.24
N THR A 1112 29.45 -0.63 8.73
CA THR A 1112 28.01 -0.35 8.61
C THR A 1112 27.26 -0.84 9.84
N THR A 1113 26.13 -0.19 10.14
CA THR A 1113 25.18 -0.62 11.18
C THR A 1113 24.18 -1.66 10.68
N ALA A 1114 24.12 -1.92 9.37
CA ALA A 1114 23.26 -2.97 8.83
C ALA A 1114 23.62 -4.34 9.44
N PRO A 1115 22.64 -5.10 9.97
CA PRO A 1115 22.88 -6.45 10.44
C PRO A 1115 23.51 -7.32 9.33
N PHE A 1116 24.60 -8.02 9.64
CA PHE A 1116 25.26 -8.87 8.67
C PHE A 1116 24.41 -10.13 8.38
N ARG A 1117 23.99 -10.29 7.12
CA ARG A 1117 23.12 -11.39 6.66
C ARG A 1117 23.65 -12.15 5.43
N LEU A 1118 24.90 -11.89 5.05
CA LEU A 1118 25.51 -12.42 3.83
C LEU A 1118 26.33 -13.70 4.06
N GLY A 1119 26.38 -14.21 5.30
CA GLY A 1119 27.10 -15.43 5.64
C GLY A 1119 26.59 -16.62 4.82
N GLY A 1120 27.51 -17.31 4.13
CA GLY A 1120 27.19 -18.47 3.28
C GLY A 1120 26.53 -18.15 1.94
N LYS A 1121 26.25 -16.88 1.63
CA LYS A 1121 25.75 -16.48 0.30
C LYS A 1121 26.89 -16.50 -0.75
N PRO A 1122 26.59 -16.84 -2.01
CA PRO A 1122 27.56 -16.71 -3.10
C PRO A 1122 27.94 -15.25 -3.32
N LEU A 1123 29.11 -15.01 -3.91
CA LEU A 1123 29.46 -13.69 -4.42
C LEU A 1123 28.57 -13.33 -5.60
N ASN A 1124 28.22 -12.05 -5.72
CA ASN A 1124 27.49 -11.54 -6.86
C ASN A 1124 28.44 -11.38 -8.06
N PRO A 1125 28.02 -11.75 -9.29
CA PRO A 1125 28.83 -11.49 -10.48
C PRO A 1125 29.25 -10.02 -10.55
N ALA A 1126 30.53 -9.78 -10.87
CA ALA A 1126 31.08 -8.43 -10.89
C ALA A 1126 32.11 -8.27 -12.01
N GLY A 1127 32.06 -7.14 -12.73
CA GLY A 1127 33.01 -6.82 -13.79
C GLY A 1127 32.41 -6.78 -15.20
N LEU A 1128 33.29 -6.52 -16.16
CA LEU A 1128 32.99 -6.58 -17.59
C LEU A 1128 33.23 -8.01 -18.09
N PHE A 1129 32.16 -8.67 -18.53
CA PHE A 1129 32.21 -10.06 -19.01
C PHE A 1129 32.36 -10.11 -20.54
N GLY A 1130 31.79 -9.12 -21.25
CA GLY A 1130 31.86 -9.01 -22.70
C GLY A 1130 30.89 -9.95 -23.44
N PRO A 1131 31.15 -10.20 -24.74
CA PRO A 1131 32.21 -9.58 -25.55
C PRO A 1131 31.95 -8.08 -25.75
N VAL A 1132 33.04 -7.31 -25.88
CA VAL A 1132 32.98 -5.88 -26.25
C VAL A 1132 33.22 -5.76 -27.75
N THR A 1133 32.23 -5.27 -28.49
CA THR A 1133 32.28 -5.18 -29.95
C THR A 1133 31.93 -3.78 -30.45
N LEU A 1134 32.58 -3.35 -31.54
CA LEU A 1134 32.22 -2.13 -32.27
C LEU A 1134 31.39 -2.49 -33.49
N LYS A 1135 30.14 -2.04 -33.54
CA LYS A 1135 29.22 -2.27 -34.65
C LYS A 1135 29.23 -1.04 -35.56
N ILE A 1136 29.64 -1.23 -36.82
CA ILE A 1136 29.68 -0.17 -37.83
C ILE A 1136 28.37 -0.22 -38.63
N GLU A 1137 27.72 0.93 -38.73
CA GLU A 1137 26.54 1.17 -39.55
C GLU A 1137 27.02 1.81 -40.86
N GLU A 1138 27.21 0.98 -41.90
CA GLU A 1138 27.51 1.44 -43.25
C GLU A 1138 26.27 2.13 -43.87
N LYS A 1139 26.47 3.32 -44.46
CA LYS A 1139 25.37 4.17 -44.98
C LYS A 1139 24.74 3.70 -46.29
#